data_AF-A0A9X1ZCC6-F1
#
_entry.id   AF-A0A9X1ZCC6-F1
#
_cell.length_a   1.000
_cell.length_b   1.000
_cell.length_c   1.000
_cell.angle_alpha   90.00
_cell.angle_beta   90.00
_cell.angle_gamma   90.00
#
_symmetry.space_group_name_H-M   'P 1'
#
loop_
_entity.id
_entity.type
_entity.pdbx_description
1 polymer ?
#
loop_
_entity_poly.entity_id
_entity_poly.type
_entity_poly.pdbx_seq_one_letter_code
_entity_poly.pdbx_strand_id
1 'polypeptide(L)'
;MTLSSNLKSLFKHFTSADEAEKAEQTAAQQTTDLEMTDIEASDNETTDIESIAMTNQGLTVGKALQEVAAKYRFQQHQLYHGGTNQLQVVEDTEQGVVLHSQFELIGSTGDVVMTEWLAEDSIHAEGSAYFVAVDNVGQFFIGQLSKRGKYNLSACFSLAVYPTEDICFYQGQIWLVAAKQSGRFSHKQLFVVDLTQAVGAVSNLMQIRLGDHFNKWVSEYDVPFDFERNSMVCTAHNELVFYQRSERGSHQLVCFNPVTANVQQISLTGKPAPDDISVRNTFFQDKARGFVLLANAETVGLSSSESNSEARVDTGLADDSHHQQRFDYSLQLIDLNQKQVSWSRTVRSLHVSQICSDYEAEDLIEALTAIAQGDLDSEYHEGLQTFIECLTSAVIAKDGNSIWLAWQDGVVQQLSLQGDNISPLYQLVQLNQAGEQRGLSFDHDLQTIQGQINERLFVGVGEEEDASLWQCTVPSVNRNEFTFDGVTNTPLVCERADIKLIVDCDDYFLPSATGQVDIVCRDLSCNTARLAALQQLEALMPQLRQHYQAQPQNNVLYFAFIEQQVAGCISQSEYNFFASAAYDDKCASVLANIVKQFAGWGVGGHLKGLKGIPVFAEAVLSLAFKLEYLDVLAEYFNALDNQLPIHPFHVHRTMAVIRETHADTPELARFLQLLPYPWNDAEFTVPNVGDYDE
;
A
#
# COMPACT_ATOMS: atom_id res chain seq x y z
N MET A 1 -45.79 -54.37 -4.80
CA MET A 1 -46.24 -54.68 -3.43
C MET A 1 -45.90 -53.48 -2.56
N THR A 2 -46.81 -52.50 -2.47
CA THR A 2 -47.72 -52.23 -1.33
C THR A 2 -47.06 -51.59 -0.11
N LEU A 3 -46.98 -50.25 -0.15
CA LEU A 3 -47.57 -49.26 0.76
C LEU A 3 -47.84 -49.55 2.25
N SER A 4 -47.58 -48.48 3.02
CA SER A 4 -48.24 -47.99 4.25
C SER A 4 -47.71 -48.58 5.57
N SER A 5 -47.59 -47.85 6.68
CA SER A 5 -48.27 -46.61 7.09
C SER A 5 -47.61 -46.08 8.38
N ASN A 6 -47.44 -44.74 8.50
CA ASN A 6 -47.69 -43.97 9.73
C ASN A 6 -47.37 -42.48 9.54
N LEU A 7 -48.18 -41.82 8.70
CA LEU A 7 -48.10 -40.38 8.38
C LEU A 7 -49.46 -39.68 8.61
N LYS A 8 -50.21 -40.07 9.67
CA LYS A 8 -51.59 -39.56 9.91
C LYS A 8 -51.92 -39.21 11.36
N SER A 9 -50.95 -38.72 12.12
CA SER A 9 -51.18 -38.13 13.44
C SER A 9 -50.01 -37.18 13.71
N LEU A 10 -50.05 -35.94 13.23
CA LEU A 10 -50.31 -34.81 14.14
C LEU A 10 -50.58 -33.48 13.40
N PHE A 11 -51.23 -33.54 12.23
CA PHE A 11 -51.91 -32.35 11.67
C PHE A 11 -53.37 -32.32 12.14
N LYS A 12 -53.59 -31.66 13.27
CA LYS A 12 -54.89 -31.08 13.67
C LYS A 12 -54.63 -29.98 14.69
N HIS A 13 -54.40 -28.77 14.19
CA HIS A 13 -55.15 -27.56 14.53
C HIS A 13 -54.48 -26.36 13.85
N PHE A 14 -55.11 -25.90 12.77
CA PHE A 14 -54.97 -24.54 12.27
C PHE A 14 -56.19 -23.74 12.70
N THR A 15 -56.01 -22.41 12.71
CA THR A 15 -56.89 -21.27 13.09
C THR A 15 -56.72 -20.86 14.56
N SER A 16 -56.47 -19.59 14.89
CA SER A 16 -56.86 -18.34 14.23
C SER A 16 -55.78 -17.23 14.24
N ALA A 17 -55.92 -16.33 13.27
CA ALA A 17 -55.08 -15.16 12.99
C ALA A 17 -55.44 -13.94 13.87
N ASP A 18 -55.52 -14.10 15.19
CA ASP A 18 -55.96 -13.03 16.13
C ASP A 18 -54.95 -12.72 17.27
N GLU A 19 -53.75 -13.30 17.24
CA GLU A 19 -52.73 -13.08 18.29
C GLU A 19 -51.50 -12.28 17.83
N ALA A 20 -51.42 -11.90 16.55
CA ALA A 20 -50.35 -11.04 16.02
C ALA A 20 -50.67 -9.54 16.13
N GLU A 21 -51.94 -9.15 16.29
CA GLU A 21 -52.36 -7.74 16.32
C GLU A 21 -52.37 -7.12 17.73
N LYS A 22 -52.00 -7.90 18.77
CA LYS A 22 -51.97 -7.45 20.18
C LYS A 22 -50.58 -7.14 20.73
N ALA A 23 -49.52 -7.37 19.98
CA ALA A 23 -48.15 -7.01 20.35
C ALA A 23 -47.73 -5.62 19.83
N GLU A 24 -48.31 -5.15 18.71
CA GLU A 24 -48.02 -3.82 18.15
C GLU A 24 -48.74 -2.65 18.85
N GLN A 25 -49.82 -2.92 19.61
CA GLN A 25 -50.55 -1.87 20.34
C GLN A 25 -49.98 -1.53 21.73
N THR A 26 -48.96 -2.25 22.22
CA THR A 26 -48.36 -1.97 23.54
C THR A 26 -47.07 -1.13 23.46
N ALA A 27 -46.51 -0.94 22.26
CA ALA A 27 -45.32 -0.11 22.03
C ALA A 27 -45.64 1.34 21.63
N ALA A 28 -46.89 1.63 21.24
CA ALA A 28 -47.32 2.96 20.79
C ALA A 28 -47.92 3.85 21.90
N GLN A 29 -47.80 3.46 23.17
CA GLN A 29 -48.44 4.16 24.30
C GLN A 29 -47.46 4.56 25.43
N GLN A 30 -46.17 4.68 25.11
CA GLN A 30 -45.13 5.22 26.01
C GLN A 30 -44.34 6.41 25.42
N THR A 31 -44.82 7.01 24.33
CA THR A 31 -44.22 8.20 23.68
C THR A 31 -45.22 9.35 23.53
N THR A 32 -46.07 9.54 24.53
CA THR A 32 -46.95 10.72 24.65
C THR A 32 -47.23 10.96 26.13
N ASP A 33 -46.22 11.46 26.84
CA ASP A 33 -46.39 12.15 28.12
C ASP A 33 -45.05 12.83 28.43
N LEU A 34 -44.83 14.00 27.84
CA LEU A 34 -43.91 15.03 28.31
C LEU A 34 -44.05 16.28 27.43
N GLU A 35 -45.21 16.94 27.50
CA GLU A 35 -45.32 18.36 27.17
C GLU A 35 -46.60 18.94 27.80
N MET A 36 -46.44 19.75 28.86
CA MET A 36 -47.19 20.98 29.14
C MET A 36 -46.89 21.45 30.56
N THR A 37 -46.06 22.49 30.68
CA THR A 37 -46.33 23.60 31.60
C THR A 37 -45.81 24.89 30.98
N ASP A 38 -46.73 25.84 30.85
CA ASP A 38 -46.62 27.19 30.32
C ASP A 38 -45.51 28.05 30.96
N ILE A 39 -44.82 28.88 30.16
CA ILE A 39 -44.48 30.28 30.47
C ILE A 39 -44.45 31.11 29.17
N GLU A 40 -45.20 32.21 29.18
CA GLU A 40 -45.33 33.26 28.16
C GLU A 40 -44.05 34.13 27.99
N ALA A 41 -43.73 34.54 26.75
CA ALA A 41 -43.64 35.95 26.30
C ALA A 41 -42.58 36.25 25.19
N SER A 42 -43.10 36.83 24.10
CA SER A 42 -42.56 37.84 23.15
C SER A 42 -41.41 37.52 22.17
N ASP A 43 -41.81 37.44 20.88
CA ASP A 43 -41.32 38.17 19.70
C ASP A 43 -39.82 38.50 19.57
N ASN A 44 -39.13 37.91 18.58
CA ASN A 44 -38.87 38.58 17.29
C ASN A 44 -38.11 37.69 16.28
N GLU A 45 -38.43 37.90 15.01
CA GLU A 45 -37.85 37.34 13.79
C GLU A 45 -36.32 37.56 13.69
N THR A 46 -35.58 36.56 13.21
CA THR A 46 -34.87 36.59 11.92
C THR A 46 -34.23 35.23 11.62
N THR A 47 -34.43 34.78 10.39
CA THR A 47 -33.88 33.58 9.75
C THR A 47 -32.37 33.66 9.53
N ASP A 48 -31.62 32.70 10.07
CA ASP A 48 -30.29 32.33 9.57
C ASP A 48 -30.31 30.84 9.16
N ILE A 49 -30.03 30.60 7.88
CA ILE A 49 -29.87 29.27 7.29
C ILE A 49 -28.40 28.89 7.48
N GLU A 50 -28.11 28.16 8.55
CA GLU A 50 -26.80 27.53 8.74
C GLU A 50 -26.78 26.09 8.21
N SER A 51 -25.81 25.88 7.33
CA SER A 51 -25.17 24.63 6.88
C SER A 51 -25.70 23.31 7.47
N ILE A 52 -26.33 22.51 6.62
CA ILE A 52 -26.53 21.08 6.84
C ILE A 52 -25.15 20.41 6.76
N ALA A 53 -24.55 20.12 7.91
CA ALA A 53 -23.42 19.22 8.01
C ALA A 53 -23.89 17.80 7.66
N MET A 54 -23.45 17.30 6.50
CA MET A 54 -23.57 15.88 6.13
C MET A 54 -22.59 15.05 6.96
N THR A 55 -23.03 14.59 8.12
CA THR A 55 -22.39 13.45 8.81
C THR A 55 -23.22 12.20 8.56
N ASN A 56 -22.71 11.31 7.72
CA ASN A 56 -23.14 9.93 7.65
C ASN A 56 -23.03 9.33 9.06
N GLN A 57 -24.17 9.06 9.70
CA GLN A 57 -24.25 8.29 10.93
C GLN A 57 -23.95 6.82 10.60
N GLY A 58 -22.67 6.50 10.45
CA GLY A 58 -22.18 5.15 10.71
C GLY A 58 -22.38 4.84 12.18
N LEU A 59 -22.77 3.61 12.51
CA LEU A 59 -22.85 3.13 13.89
C LEU A 59 -21.64 3.65 14.68
N THR A 60 -21.89 4.12 15.90
CA THR A 60 -20.87 4.55 16.86
C THR A 60 -19.83 3.45 17.05
N VAL A 61 -18.80 3.49 16.21
CA VAL A 61 -17.49 2.94 16.51
C VAL A 61 -17.16 3.51 17.89
N GLY A 62 -17.05 2.63 18.89
CA GLY A 62 -16.85 3.08 20.27
C GLY A 62 -15.72 4.10 20.33
N LYS A 63 -15.89 5.18 21.09
CA LYS A 63 -14.95 6.31 21.18
C LYS A 63 -13.47 5.85 21.31
N ALA A 64 -13.23 4.75 22.04
CA ALA A 64 -11.91 4.14 22.19
C ALA A 64 -11.30 3.63 20.88
N LEU A 65 -12.08 3.02 19.97
CA LEU A 65 -11.57 2.55 18.69
C LEU A 65 -11.27 3.72 17.75
N GLN A 66 -12.06 4.81 17.81
CA GLN A 66 -11.75 6.06 17.10
C GLN A 66 -10.46 6.69 17.60
N GLU A 67 -10.24 6.70 18.92
CA GLU A 67 -8.99 7.19 19.52
C GLU A 67 -7.78 6.33 19.09
N VAL A 68 -7.93 5.01 19.05
CA VAL A 68 -6.87 4.08 18.58
C VAL A 68 -6.57 4.30 17.10
N ALA A 69 -7.60 4.31 16.24
CA ALA A 69 -7.43 4.51 14.80
C ALA A 69 -6.90 5.91 14.44
N ALA A 70 -7.19 6.93 15.27
CA ALA A 70 -6.64 8.27 15.10
C ALA A 70 -5.17 8.35 15.55
N LYS A 71 -4.74 7.48 16.46
CA LYS A 71 -3.39 7.50 17.05
C LYS A 71 -2.42 6.55 16.35
N TYR A 72 -2.90 5.37 15.96
CA TYR A 72 -2.07 4.29 15.43
C TYR A 72 -2.50 3.92 14.03
N ARG A 73 -1.51 3.69 13.16
CA ARG A 73 -1.70 3.10 11.84
C ARG A 73 -0.88 1.84 11.68
N PHE A 74 -1.27 1.03 10.70
CA PHE A 74 -0.50 -0.13 10.27
C PHE A 74 0.49 0.28 9.18
N GLN A 75 1.63 -0.40 9.18
CA GLN A 75 2.51 -0.49 8.02
C GLN A 75 3.06 -1.90 7.94
N GLN A 76 3.49 -2.30 6.75
CA GLN A 76 3.98 -3.65 6.53
C GLN A 76 5.16 -3.65 5.58
N HIS A 77 5.94 -4.72 5.66
CA HIS A 77 6.95 -5.02 4.67
C HIS A 77 7.15 -6.54 4.57
N GLN A 78 7.62 -6.97 3.40
CA GLN A 78 8.00 -8.35 3.14
C GLN A 78 9.33 -8.36 2.38
N LEU A 79 10.20 -9.31 2.71
CA LEU A 79 11.33 -9.62 1.84
C LEU A 79 10.85 -10.59 0.74
N TYR A 80 10.88 -10.13 -0.52
CA TYR A 80 10.47 -10.85 -1.74
C TYR A 80 11.06 -12.26 -1.94
N HIS A 81 12.04 -12.67 -1.11
CA HIS A 81 12.86 -13.86 -1.30
C HIS A 81 12.84 -14.84 -0.11
N GLY A 82 11.70 -14.93 0.59
CA GLY A 82 11.49 -15.93 1.65
C GLY A 82 11.24 -15.34 3.04
N GLY A 83 10.98 -14.03 3.12
CA GLY A 83 10.57 -13.38 4.37
C GLY A 83 9.08 -13.57 4.66
N THR A 84 8.76 -13.68 5.93
CA THR A 84 7.36 -13.61 6.39
C THR A 84 6.92 -12.15 6.43
N ASN A 85 5.64 -11.87 6.12
CA ASN A 85 5.09 -10.53 6.27
C ASN A 85 5.29 -10.02 7.71
N GLN A 86 5.92 -8.86 7.83
CA GLN A 86 5.99 -8.12 9.08
C GLN A 86 4.92 -7.05 9.05
N LEU A 87 4.04 -7.08 10.04
CA LEU A 87 3.07 -6.03 10.30
C LEU A 87 3.54 -5.21 11.49
N GLN A 88 3.68 -3.90 11.31
CA GLN A 88 4.06 -2.95 12.34
C GLN A 88 2.88 -2.05 12.67
N VAL A 89 2.67 -1.81 13.95
CA VAL A 89 1.79 -0.76 14.46
C VAL A 89 2.67 0.42 14.83
N VAL A 90 2.38 1.59 14.27
CA VAL A 90 3.20 2.79 14.43
C VAL A 90 2.35 3.99 14.84
N GLU A 91 3.00 4.95 15.50
CA GLU A 91 2.43 6.23 15.91
C GLU A 91 3.15 7.37 15.16
N ASP A 92 2.40 8.20 14.45
CA ASP A 92 2.97 9.37 13.77
C ASP A 92 3.17 10.51 14.78
N THR A 93 4.41 11.01 14.87
CA THR A 93 4.80 12.09 15.81
C THR A 93 5.51 13.21 15.07
N GLU A 94 5.71 14.37 15.74
CA GLU A 94 6.51 15.47 15.17
C GLU A 94 7.97 15.08 14.89
N GLN A 95 8.49 14.07 15.59
CA GLN A 95 9.89 13.63 15.48
C GLN A 95 10.09 12.55 14.41
N GLY A 96 9.01 12.01 13.85
CA GLY A 96 9.01 10.88 12.94
C GLY A 96 7.94 9.85 13.31
N VAL A 97 8.15 8.61 12.87
CA VAL A 97 7.23 7.50 13.05
C VAL A 97 7.78 6.62 14.18
N VAL A 98 7.04 6.44 15.27
CA VAL A 98 7.48 5.64 16.42
C VAL A 98 6.91 4.23 16.29
N LEU A 99 7.79 3.22 16.34
CA LEU A 99 7.37 1.82 16.35
C LEU A 99 6.71 1.48 17.68
N HIS A 100 5.43 1.14 17.65
CA HIS A 100 4.69 0.72 18.84
C HIS A 100 4.72 -0.79 19.03
N SER A 101 4.49 -1.60 17.99
CA SER A 101 4.51 -3.06 18.08
C SER A 101 4.85 -3.66 16.73
N GLN A 102 5.46 -4.84 16.72
CA GLN A 102 5.77 -5.58 15.50
C GLN A 102 5.23 -7.01 15.60
N PHE A 103 4.61 -7.47 14.53
CA PHE A 103 3.97 -8.77 14.43
C PHE A 103 4.48 -9.51 13.20
N GLU A 104 5.15 -10.63 13.41
CA GLU A 104 5.50 -11.56 12.33
C GLU A 104 4.30 -12.46 12.02
N LEU A 105 3.78 -12.38 10.79
CA LEU A 105 2.58 -13.09 10.35
C LEU A 105 2.91 -14.51 9.88
N ILE A 106 3.16 -15.42 10.82
CA ILE A 106 3.63 -16.79 10.58
C ILE A 106 2.71 -17.54 9.62
N GLY A 107 3.30 -17.96 8.50
CA GLY A 107 2.63 -18.73 7.45
C GLY A 107 2.09 -17.88 6.31
N SER A 108 2.12 -16.55 6.42
CA SER A 108 1.70 -15.67 5.33
C SER A 108 2.58 -15.85 4.10
N THR A 109 1.96 -15.98 2.93
CA THR A 109 2.66 -16.32 1.67
C THR A 109 2.49 -15.29 0.56
N GLY A 110 1.77 -14.20 0.80
CA GLY A 110 1.67 -13.09 -0.15
C GLY A 110 1.32 -11.79 0.55
N ASP A 111 1.18 -10.71 -0.20
CA ASP A 111 1.03 -9.37 0.37
C ASP A 111 -0.20 -9.26 1.27
N VAL A 112 -0.07 -8.54 2.37
CA VAL A 112 -1.22 -8.20 3.22
C VAL A 112 -2.08 -7.16 2.50
N VAL A 113 -3.33 -7.54 2.18
CA VAL A 113 -4.26 -6.74 1.37
C VAL A 113 -5.24 -5.94 2.20
N MET A 114 -5.34 -6.22 3.50
CA MET A 114 -6.21 -5.47 4.40
C MET A 114 -5.70 -5.57 5.84
N THR A 115 -5.78 -4.45 6.54
CA THR A 115 -5.58 -4.37 8.00
C THR A 115 -6.67 -3.49 8.57
N GLU A 116 -7.37 -3.96 9.61
CA GLU A 116 -8.50 -3.22 10.19
C GLU A 116 -8.57 -3.39 11.70
N TRP A 117 -9.00 -2.31 12.36
CA TRP A 117 -9.27 -2.34 13.80
C TRP A 117 -10.63 -2.98 14.07
N LEU A 118 -10.68 -3.89 15.05
CA LEU A 118 -11.89 -4.60 15.44
C LEU A 118 -12.48 -3.96 16.70
N ALA A 119 -13.77 -3.62 16.65
CA ALA A 119 -14.51 -3.14 17.80
C ALA A 119 -14.70 -4.26 18.84
N GLU A 120 -14.49 -3.96 20.11
CA GLU A 120 -14.85 -4.85 21.22
C GLU A 120 -16.24 -4.44 21.72
N ASP A 121 -17.24 -5.32 21.58
CA ASP A 121 -18.60 -5.09 22.10
C ASP A 121 -18.69 -5.14 23.65
N SER A 122 -17.56 -5.33 24.34
CA SER A 122 -17.51 -5.55 25.78
C SER A 122 -17.17 -4.26 26.54
N ILE A 123 -18.09 -3.86 27.42
CA ILE A 123 -18.03 -2.66 28.29
C ILE A 123 -16.88 -2.74 29.33
N HIS A 124 -16.02 -3.76 29.26
CA HIS A 124 -15.05 -4.10 30.30
C HIS A 124 -13.67 -4.49 29.77
N ALA A 125 -13.02 -3.60 29.04
CA ALA A 125 -11.55 -3.62 28.95
C ALA A 125 -11.00 -2.22 28.64
N GLU A 126 -10.59 -1.49 29.68
CA GLU A 126 -9.65 -0.39 29.50
C GLU A 126 -8.34 -0.99 28.94
N GLY A 127 -8.09 -0.84 27.63
CA GLY A 127 -6.75 -0.99 27.05
C GLY A 127 -6.48 -2.16 26.10
N SER A 128 -7.50 -2.83 25.53
CA SER A 128 -7.30 -3.91 24.55
C SER A 128 -7.95 -3.58 23.20
N ALA A 129 -7.22 -2.99 22.26
CA ALA A 129 -7.69 -2.88 20.88
C ALA A 129 -7.30 -4.15 20.12
N TYR A 130 -8.21 -4.72 19.32
CA TYR A 130 -7.91 -5.85 18.45
C TYR A 130 -7.82 -5.39 16.99
N PHE A 131 -7.12 -6.15 16.18
CA PHE A 131 -7.05 -5.93 14.75
C PHE A 131 -7.07 -7.23 13.98
N VAL A 132 -7.42 -7.14 12.70
CA VAL A 132 -7.30 -8.22 11.73
C VAL A 132 -6.34 -7.80 10.62
N ALA A 133 -5.53 -8.73 10.16
CA ALA A 133 -4.78 -8.63 8.92
C ALA A 133 -5.15 -9.80 8.01
N VAL A 134 -5.26 -9.54 6.71
CA VAL A 134 -5.59 -10.54 5.70
C VAL A 134 -4.56 -10.49 4.59
N ASP A 135 -3.95 -11.63 4.26
CA ASP A 135 -3.07 -11.73 3.11
C ASP A 135 -3.80 -12.02 1.80
N ASN A 136 -3.15 -11.77 0.67
CA ASN A 136 -3.77 -11.85 -0.65
C ASN A 136 -4.25 -13.27 -1.00
N VAL A 137 -3.76 -14.32 -0.35
CA VAL A 137 -4.22 -15.71 -0.52
C VAL A 137 -5.26 -16.13 0.53
N GLY A 138 -5.78 -15.18 1.30
CA GLY A 138 -6.89 -15.35 2.22
C GLY A 138 -6.51 -16.04 3.52
N GLN A 139 -5.30 -15.84 4.04
CA GLN A 139 -4.98 -16.14 5.44
C GLN A 139 -5.37 -14.97 6.34
N PHE A 140 -5.99 -15.29 7.47
CA PHE A 140 -6.51 -14.30 8.42
C PHE A 140 -5.73 -14.37 9.72
N PHE A 141 -5.24 -13.21 10.16
CA PHE A 141 -4.48 -13.04 11.39
C PHE A 141 -5.25 -12.09 12.30
N ILE A 142 -5.55 -12.51 13.52
CA ILE A 142 -6.16 -11.63 14.52
C ILE A 142 -5.12 -11.36 15.59
N GLY A 143 -4.82 -10.08 15.77
CA GLY A 143 -3.87 -9.59 16.75
C GLY A 143 -4.52 -8.69 17.79
N GLN A 144 -3.83 -8.50 18.90
CA GLN A 144 -4.20 -7.55 19.93
C GLN A 144 -3.10 -6.49 20.02
N LEU A 145 -3.51 -5.22 20.05
CA LEU A 145 -2.65 -4.10 20.44
C LEU A 145 -2.19 -4.33 21.88
N SER A 146 -1.05 -4.98 21.98
CA SER A 146 -0.40 -5.31 23.24
C SER A 146 0.49 -4.16 23.67
N LYS A 147 1.24 -4.32 24.76
CA LYS A 147 2.34 -3.40 25.07
C LYS A 147 3.36 -3.37 23.92
N ARG A 148 4.31 -2.44 24.02
CA ARG A 148 5.43 -2.42 23.09
C ARG A 148 6.19 -3.75 23.13
N GLY A 149 6.56 -4.24 21.95
CA GLY A 149 7.23 -5.50 21.76
C GLY A 149 7.08 -6.09 20.36
N LYS A 150 7.79 -7.20 20.15
CA LYS A 150 7.77 -8.02 18.96
C LYS A 150 7.03 -9.32 19.25
N TYR A 151 6.11 -9.69 18.37
CA TYR A 151 5.15 -10.79 18.56
C TYR A 151 5.06 -11.65 17.31
N ASN A 152 4.61 -12.89 17.49
CA ASN A 152 4.30 -13.80 16.38
C ASN A 152 2.80 -14.01 16.32
N LEU A 153 2.21 -13.86 15.14
CA LEU A 153 0.81 -14.14 14.87
C LEU A 153 0.70 -15.26 13.87
N SER A 154 0.16 -16.41 14.30
CA SER A 154 -0.22 -17.47 13.38
C SER A 154 -1.58 -17.19 12.77
N ALA A 155 -1.78 -17.59 11.52
CA ALA A 155 -3.08 -17.52 10.88
C ALA A 155 -4.14 -18.26 11.72
N CYS A 156 -5.22 -17.57 12.05
CA CYS A 156 -6.37 -18.12 12.77
C CYS A 156 -7.17 -19.08 11.89
N PHE A 157 -7.25 -18.78 10.59
CA PHE A 157 -7.82 -19.64 9.54
C PHE A 157 -7.36 -19.16 8.15
N SER A 158 -7.69 -19.94 7.12
CA SER A 158 -7.44 -19.59 5.72
C SER A 158 -8.61 -20.02 4.82
N LEU A 159 -8.92 -19.22 3.81
CA LEU A 159 -9.88 -19.53 2.76
C LEU A 159 -9.26 -20.33 1.59
N ALA A 160 -7.92 -20.45 1.55
CA ALA A 160 -7.16 -21.08 0.46
C ALA A 160 -7.60 -20.60 -0.94
N VAL A 161 -7.45 -19.29 -1.17
CA VAL A 161 -7.83 -18.64 -2.43
C VAL A 161 -6.61 -18.26 -3.27
N TYR A 162 -6.82 -18.12 -4.58
CA TYR A 162 -5.88 -17.38 -5.43
C TYR A 162 -5.82 -15.92 -4.98
N PRO A 163 -4.80 -15.15 -5.42
CA PRO A 163 -4.68 -13.74 -5.07
C PRO A 163 -6.01 -12.99 -5.18
N THR A 164 -6.38 -12.34 -4.08
CA THR A 164 -7.66 -11.66 -3.87
C THR A 164 -7.88 -10.58 -4.92
N GLU A 165 -9.06 -10.53 -5.54
CA GLU A 165 -9.41 -9.50 -6.52
C GLU A 165 -9.98 -8.24 -5.87
N ASP A 166 -10.68 -8.39 -4.75
CA ASP A 166 -11.20 -7.28 -3.96
C ASP A 166 -11.45 -7.67 -2.51
N ILE A 167 -11.37 -6.68 -1.62
CA ILE A 167 -11.64 -6.85 -0.20
C ILE A 167 -12.14 -5.54 0.43
N CYS A 168 -13.12 -5.65 1.31
CA CYS A 168 -13.55 -4.55 2.17
C CYS A 168 -14.02 -5.04 3.54
N PHE A 169 -14.00 -4.13 4.52
CA PHE A 169 -14.47 -4.36 5.87
C PHE A 169 -15.69 -3.50 6.16
N TYR A 170 -16.75 -4.12 6.71
CA TYR A 170 -17.96 -3.41 7.09
C TYR A 170 -18.63 -4.08 8.28
N GLN A 171 -18.90 -3.31 9.33
CA GLN A 171 -19.63 -3.75 10.53
C GLN A 171 -19.13 -5.10 11.12
N GLY A 172 -17.82 -5.28 11.24
CA GLY A 172 -17.25 -6.52 11.79
C GLY A 172 -17.22 -7.69 10.81
N GLN A 173 -17.60 -7.48 9.55
CA GLN A 173 -17.55 -8.48 8.50
C GLN A 173 -16.49 -8.13 7.46
N ILE A 174 -15.76 -9.14 7.02
CA ILE A 174 -14.84 -9.03 5.88
C ILE A 174 -15.51 -9.64 4.67
N TRP A 175 -15.59 -8.84 3.61
CA TRP A 175 -16.08 -9.24 2.30
C TRP A 175 -14.87 -9.38 1.38
N LEU A 176 -14.67 -10.56 0.81
CA LEU A 176 -13.50 -10.89 0.00
C LEU A 176 -13.95 -11.55 -1.30
N VAL A 177 -13.52 -11.03 -2.45
CA VAL A 177 -13.77 -11.65 -3.76
C VAL A 177 -12.50 -12.30 -4.27
N ALA A 178 -12.56 -13.61 -4.50
CA ALA A 178 -11.44 -14.38 -5.03
C ALA A 178 -11.91 -15.71 -5.66
N ALA A 179 -11.01 -16.39 -6.37
CA ALA A 179 -11.23 -17.76 -6.81
C ALA A 179 -10.60 -18.77 -5.84
N LYS A 180 -11.27 -19.90 -5.58
CA LYS A 180 -10.69 -20.98 -4.75
C LYS A 180 -9.53 -21.67 -5.45
N GLN A 181 -8.48 -22.00 -4.70
CA GLN A 181 -7.35 -22.80 -5.23
C GLN A 181 -7.75 -24.22 -5.62
N SER A 182 -8.82 -24.77 -5.02
CA SER A 182 -9.39 -26.05 -5.41
C SER A 182 -10.24 -26.01 -6.68
N GLY A 183 -10.51 -24.81 -7.22
CA GLY A 183 -11.43 -24.55 -8.31
C GLY A 183 -10.74 -24.03 -9.57
N ARG A 184 -11.54 -23.51 -10.50
CA ARG A 184 -11.02 -22.80 -11.68
C ARG A 184 -10.73 -21.36 -11.31
N PHE A 185 -9.57 -20.85 -11.71
CA PHE A 185 -9.19 -19.44 -11.50
C PHE A 185 -10.23 -18.44 -12.03
N SER A 186 -10.95 -18.78 -13.09
CA SER A 186 -12.00 -17.91 -13.66
C SER A 186 -13.33 -17.91 -12.87
N HIS A 187 -13.52 -18.80 -11.90
CA HIS A 187 -14.75 -18.86 -11.11
C HIS A 187 -14.55 -18.07 -9.82
N LYS A 188 -15.01 -16.81 -9.85
CA LYS A 188 -14.94 -15.89 -8.72
C LYS A 188 -16.07 -16.16 -7.73
N GLN A 189 -15.74 -16.11 -6.45
CA GLN A 189 -16.67 -16.23 -5.35
C GLN A 189 -16.49 -15.06 -4.39
N LEU A 190 -17.58 -14.66 -3.75
CA LEU A 190 -17.61 -13.73 -2.65
C LEU A 190 -17.65 -14.53 -1.34
N PHE A 191 -16.65 -14.31 -0.50
CA PHE A 191 -16.55 -14.81 0.86
C PHE A 191 -16.94 -13.72 1.84
N VAL A 192 -17.78 -14.08 2.80
CA VAL A 192 -18.19 -13.20 3.88
C VAL A 192 -17.74 -13.84 5.18
N VAL A 193 -16.82 -13.21 5.88
CA VAL A 193 -16.30 -13.68 7.16
C VAL A 193 -16.82 -12.77 8.27
N ASP A 194 -17.68 -13.30 9.14
CA ASP A 194 -18.16 -12.60 10.32
C ASP A 194 -17.15 -12.70 11.47
N LEU A 195 -16.54 -11.57 11.83
CA LEU A 195 -15.56 -11.48 12.93
C LEU A 195 -16.15 -11.04 14.26
N THR A 196 -17.46 -10.73 14.33
CA THR A 196 -18.12 -10.24 15.54
C THR A 196 -17.99 -11.24 16.70
N GLN A 197 -17.99 -12.54 16.38
CA GLN A 197 -17.78 -13.62 17.35
C GLN A 197 -16.31 -14.06 17.45
N ALA A 198 -15.46 -13.66 16.49
CA ALA A 198 -14.07 -14.09 16.41
C ALA A 198 -13.22 -13.47 17.53
N VAL A 199 -13.43 -12.19 17.86
CA VAL A 199 -12.70 -11.52 18.96
C VAL A 199 -12.96 -12.19 20.31
N GLY A 200 -14.22 -12.52 20.60
CA GLY A 200 -14.63 -13.25 21.81
C GLY A 200 -14.10 -14.69 21.86
N ALA A 201 -13.94 -15.34 20.70
CA ALA A 201 -13.34 -16.67 20.61
C ALA A 201 -11.83 -16.64 20.79
N VAL A 202 -11.12 -15.69 20.16
CA VAL A 202 -9.66 -15.53 20.22
C VAL A 202 -9.19 -15.07 21.61
N SER A 203 -9.94 -14.19 22.28
CA SER A 203 -9.65 -13.77 23.66
C SER A 203 -9.78 -14.92 24.68
N ASN A 204 -10.68 -15.88 24.43
CA ASN A 204 -10.89 -17.05 25.30
C ASN A 204 -10.06 -18.29 24.92
N LEU A 205 -9.61 -18.38 23.67
CA LEU A 205 -8.84 -19.51 23.14
C LEU A 205 -7.44 -19.03 22.79
N MET A 206 -6.52 -19.12 23.76
CA MET A 206 -5.09 -19.02 23.45
C MET A 206 -4.73 -20.02 22.33
N GLN A 207 -4.44 -19.51 21.14
CA GLN A 207 -3.64 -20.15 20.09
C GLN A 207 -4.08 -21.54 19.57
N ILE A 208 -5.33 -21.95 19.78
CA ILE A 208 -5.84 -23.14 19.08
C ILE A 208 -6.25 -22.72 17.67
N ARG A 209 -5.76 -23.42 16.65
CA ARG A 209 -6.32 -23.35 15.29
C ARG A 209 -7.83 -23.58 15.40
N LEU A 210 -8.60 -22.51 15.34
CA LEU A 210 -10.05 -22.50 15.42
C LEU A 210 -10.70 -23.31 14.28
N GLY A 211 -9.92 -23.69 13.26
CA GLY A 211 -10.11 -24.87 12.40
C GLY A 211 -11.56 -25.12 12.00
N ASP A 212 -12.15 -26.16 12.56
CA ASP A 212 -13.48 -26.67 12.16
C ASP A 212 -14.67 -25.78 12.59
N HIS A 213 -14.47 -24.86 13.55
CA HIS A 213 -15.52 -23.96 14.03
C HIS A 213 -15.72 -22.73 13.13
N PHE A 214 -14.69 -22.34 12.36
CA PHE A 214 -14.70 -21.15 11.51
C PHE A 214 -15.57 -21.30 10.26
N ASN A 215 -15.78 -22.52 9.74
CA ASN A 215 -16.69 -22.74 8.62
C ASN A 215 -18.12 -22.24 8.89
N LYS A 216 -18.49 -22.03 10.17
CA LYS A 216 -19.79 -21.46 10.56
C LYS A 216 -19.87 -19.95 10.41
N TRP A 217 -18.74 -19.26 10.29
CA TRP A 217 -18.64 -17.81 10.17
C TRP A 217 -18.33 -17.36 8.74
N VAL A 218 -18.11 -18.31 7.83
CA VAL A 218 -17.88 -18.05 6.41
C VAL A 218 -19.15 -18.34 5.63
N SER A 219 -19.66 -17.34 4.93
CA SER A 219 -20.68 -17.52 3.89
C SER A 219 -20.04 -17.33 2.52
N GLU A 220 -20.50 -18.12 1.54
CA GLU A 220 -19.95 -18.12 0.19
C GLU A 220 -21.07 -17.87 -0.82
N TYR A 221 -20.80 -16.98 -1.78
CA TYR A 221 -21.73 -16.62 -2.84
C TYR A 221 -21.02 -16.59 -4.19
N ASP A 222 -21.70 -17.02 -5.25
CA ASP A 222 -21.17 -16.87 -6.59
C ASP A 222 -21.22 -15.40 -7.03
N VAL A 223 -20.18 -14.94 -7.73
CA VAL A 223 -20.13 -13.60 -8.34
C VAL A 223 -20.33 -13.75 -9.84
N PRO A 224 -21.53 -13.48 -10.37
CA PRO A 224 -21.88 -13.79 -11.77
C PRO A 224 -21.55 -12.65 -12.76
N PHE A 225 -20.67 -11.73 -12.38
CA PHE A 225 -20.34 -10.53 -13.17
C PHE A 225 -18.86 -10.16 -13.02
N ASP A 226 -18.35 -9.44 -13.99
CA ASP A 226 -17.03 -8.81 -13.94
C ASP A 226 -17.11 -7.41 -13.33
N PHE A 227 -15.99 -6.93 -12.82
CA PHE A 227 -15.85 -5.62 -12.18
C PHE A 227 -14.39 -5.16 -12.27
N GLU A 228 -14.15 -3.86 -12.10
CA GLU A 228 -12.79 -3.34 -11.96
C GLU A 228 -12.27 -3.68 -10.57
N ARG A 229 -11.06 -4.23 -10.52
CA ARG A 229 -10.46 -4.69 -9.26
C ARG A 229 -10.40 -3.56 -8.23
N ASN A 230 -10.47 -3.92 -6.96
CA ASN A 230 -10.52 -3.00 -5.83
C ASN A 230 -11.74 -2.06 -5.74
N SER A 231 -12.71 -2.09 -6.64
CA SER A 231 -13.86 -1.17 -6.61
C SER A 231 -14.99 -1.50 -5.63
N MET A 232 -14.94 -2.63 -4.92
CA MET A 232 -16.00 -3.11 -4.05
C MET A 232 -16.17 -2.24 -2.79
N VAL A 233 -17.39 -1.76 -2.56
CA VAL A 233 -17.80 -1.03 -1.35
C VAL A 233 -19.04 -1.68 -0.77
N CYS A 234 -19.09 -1.84 0.56
CA CYS A 234 -20.27 -2.30 1.27
C CYS A 234 -21.10 -1.11 1.78
N THR A 235 -22.37 -1.06 1.43
CA THR A 235 -23.30 0.01 1.82
C THR A 235 -24.15 -0.40 3.04
N ALA A 236 -24.90 0.55 3.61
CA ALA A 236 -25.66 0.41 4.87
C ALA A 236 -26.70 -0.73 4.96
N HIS A 237 -26.98 -1.44 3.87
CA HIS A 237 -27.95 -2.53 3.81
C HIS A 237 -27.33 -3.89 3.42
N ASN A 238 -26.02 -4.08 3.66
CA ASN A 238 -25.25 -5.25 3.21
C ASN A 238 -25.35 -5.50 1.70
N GLU A 239 -25.53 -4.41 0.95
CA GLU A 239 -25.49 -4.41 -0.50
C GLU A 239 -24.09 -3.96 -0.92
N LEU A 240 -23.47 -4.76 -1.76
CA LEU A 240 -22.15 -4.51 -2.31
C LEU A 240 -22.30 -3.74 -3.61
N VAL A 241 -21.51 -2.68 -3.79
CA VAL A 241 -21.47 -1.89 -5.00
C VAL A 241 -20.08 -2.00 -5.61
N PHE A 242 -20.03 -2.31 -6.90
CA PHE A 242 -18.80 -2.44 -7.68
C PHE A 242 -18.83 -1.47 -8.84
N TYR A 243 -17.66 -1.02 -9.28
CA TYR A 243 -17.51 -0.34 -10.55
C TYR A 243 -17.27 -1.35 -11.66
N GLN A 244 -17.95 -1.19 -12.79
CA GLN A 244 -17.80 -2.06 -13.96
C GLN A 244 -17.72 -1.22 -15.25
N ARG A 245 -16.74 -1.55 -16.10
CA ARG A 245 -16.72 -1.17 -17.51
C ARG A 245 -17.40 -2.28 -18.30
N SER A 246 -18.48 -1.96 -19.00
CA SER A 246 -19.21 -2.91 -19.84
C SER A 246 -18.49 -3.13 -21.17
N GLU A 247 -18.71 -4.28 -21.83
CA GLU A 247 -18.16 -4.60 -23.17
C GLU A 247 -18.54 -3.62 -24.30
N ARG A 248 -19.42 -2.64 -24.02
CA ARG A 248 -19.86 -1.62 -24.97
C ARG A 248 -19.26 -0.24 -24.66
N GLY A 249 -18.22 -0.16 -23.84
CA GLY A 249 -17.58 1.08 -23.42
C GLY A 249 -18.43 1.96 -22.47
N SER A 250 -19.62 1.52 -22.04
CA SER A 250 -20.35 2.20 -20.95
C SER A 250 -19.78 1.79 -19.59
N HIS A 251 -19.65 2.74 -18.66
CA HIS A 251 -19.40 2.41 -17.26
C HIS A 251 -20.70 2.40 -16.45
N GLN A 252 -20.72 1.55 -15.44
CA GLN A 252 -21.88 1.33 -14.62
C GLN A 252 -21.47 0.89 -13.21
N LEU A 253 -22.40 1.02 -12.28
CA LEU A 253 -22.29 0.41 -10.96
C LEU A 253 -23.07 -0.89 -10.94
N VAL A 254 -22.46 -1.93 -10.39
CA VAL A 254 -23.13 -3.20 -10.13
C VAL A 254 -23.45 -3.27 -8.66
N CYS A 255 -24.73 -3.22 -8.32
CA CYS A 255 -25.22 -3.46 -6.97
C CYS A 255 -25.55 -4.95 -6.83
N PHE A 256 -24.98 -5.60 -5.83
CA PHE A 256 -25.13 -7.01 -5.58
C PHE A 256 -25.60 -7.26 -4.16
N ASN A 257 -26.73 -7.94 -4.03
CA ASN A 257 -27.19 -8.50 -2.77
C ASN A 257 -26.90 -10.01 -2.77
N PRO A 258 -25.93 -10.48 -1.96
CA PRO A 258 -25.52 -11.88 -1.97
C PRO A 258 -26.58 -12.82 -1.41
N VAL A 259 -27.42 -12.36 -0.46
CA VAL A 259 -28.47 -13.17 0.17
C VAL A 259 -29.59 -13.49 -0.82
N THR A 260 -29.99 -12.52 -1.63
CA THR A 260 -31.04 -12.70 -2.63
C THR A 260 -30.50 -13.10 -4.01
N ALA A 261 -29.16 -13.12 -4.17
CA ALA A 261 -28.48 -13.21 -5.46
C ALA A 261 -29.00 -12.18 -6.50
N ASN A 262 -29.46 -11.02 -6.02
CA ASN A 262 -30.00 -9.98 -6.91
C ASN A 262 -28.84 -9.12 -7.41
N VAL A 263 -28.79 -8.90 -8.72
CA VAL A 263 -27.81 -8.06 -9.39
C VAL A 263 -28.55 -6.93 -10.09
N GLN A 264 -28.23 -5.69 -9.75
CA GLN A 264 -28.75 -4.50 -10.39
C GLN A 264 -27.61 -3.72 -11.02
N GLN A 265 -27.75 -3.37 -12.29
CA GLN A 265 -26.81 -2.51 -13.00
C GLN A 265 -27.39 -1.09 -13.06
N ILE A 266 -26.58 -0.10 -12.71
CA ILE A 266 -26.92 1.32 -12.74
C ILE A 266 -25.95 2.00 -13.69
N SER A 267 -26.44 2.40 -14.86
CA SER A 267 -25.63 3.18 -15.80
C SER A 267 -25.24 4.51 -15.18
N LEU A 268 -23.96 4.84 -15.26
CA LEU A 268 -23.44 6.14 -14.85
C LEU A 268 -23.48 7.10 -16.04
N THR A 269 -23.49 8.40 -15.74
CA THR A 269 -23.46 9.45 -16.76
C THR A 269 -22.02 9.78 -17.14
N GLY A 270 -21.76 9.93 -18.44
CA GLY A 270 -20.41 10.06 -18.98
C GLY A 270 -19.81 8.69 -19.33
N LYS A 271 -18.63 8.68 -19.94
CA LYS A 271 -17.85 7.45 -20.13
C LYS A 271 -16.43 7.61 -19.58
N PRO A 272 -15.83 6.52 -19.08
CA PRO A 272 -14.40 6.46 -18.82
C PRO A 272 -13.65 6.48 -20.16
N ALA A 273 -12.32 6.31 -20.12
CA ALA A 273 -11.58 5.98 -21.32
C ALA A 273 -12.17 4.74 -22.04
N PRO A 274 -11.97 4.59 -23.37
CA PRO A 274 -12.31 3.39 -24.15
C PRO A 274 -11.70 2.09 -23.59
N ASP A 275 -12.37 0.95 -23.76
CA ASP A 275 -12.05 -0.35 -23.10
C ASP A 275 -10.63 -0.89 -23.36
N ASP A 276 -10.05 -0.55 -24.49
CA ASP A 276 -8.67 -0.88 -24.87
C ASP A 276 -7.63 0.03 -24.23
N ILE A 277 -8.05 1.14 -23.60
CA ILE A 277 -7.20 1.95 -22.74
C ILE A 277 -7.22 1.42 -21.31
N SER A 278 -6.02 1.20 -20.77
CA SER A 278 -5.83 0.86 -19.37
C SER A 278 -6.12 2.08 -18.50
N VAL A 279 -7.22 2.05 -17.76
CA VAL A 279 -7.52 3.08 -16.74
C VAL A 279 -6.95 2.74 -15.38
N ARG A 280 -6.28 1.60 -15.20
CA ARG A 280 -5.79 1.16 -13.88
C ARG A 280 -4.84 2.17 -13.26
N ASN A 281 -4.01 2.80 -14.08
CA ASN A 281 -3.06 3.82 -13.65
C ASN A 281 -3.74 5.15 -13.28
N THR A 282 -5.02 5.31 -13.62
CA THR A 282 -5.82 6.53 -13.42
C THR A 282 -7.15 6.28 -12.69
N PHE A 283 -7.26 5.12 -12.03
CA PHE A 283 -8.44 4.70 -11.27
C PHE A 283 -8.18 4.85 -9.77
N PHE A 284 -8.42 6.05 -9.26
CA PHE A 284 -8.11 6.40 -7.87
C PHE A 284 -9.32 6.16 -6.97
N GLN A 285 -9.08 5.63 -5.77
CA GLN A 285 -10.14 5.20 -4.87
C GLN A 285 -9.91 5.69 -3.44
N ASP A 286 -11.00 6.07 -2.77
CA ASP A 286 -11.09 6.09 -1.31
C ASP A 286 -12.16 5.08 -0.91
N LYS A 287 -11.72 3.84 -0.60
CA LYS A 287 -12.63 2.76 -0.20
C LYS A 287 -13.38 3.06 1.10
N ALA A 288 -12.75 3.76 2.05
CA ALA A 288 -13.36 4.08 3.33
C ALA A 288 -14.59 4.98 3.16
N ARG A 289 -14.57 5.86 2.14
CA ARG A 289 -15.69 6.74 1.80
C ARG A 289 -16.55 6.24 0.66
N GLY A 290 -16.10 5.21 -0.05
CA GLY A 290 -16.74 4.71 -1.26
C GLY A 290 -16.69 5.73 -2.40
N PHE A 291 -15.56 6.40 -2.58
CA PHE A 291 -15.34 7.33 -3.68
C PHE A 291 -14.38 6.76 -4.72
N VAL A 292 -14.69 7.03 -5.99
CA VAL A 292 -13.83 6.71 -7.14
C VAL A 292 -13.63 7.98 -7.94
N LEU A 293 -12.39 8.26 -8.32
CA LEU A 293 -12.01 9.37 -9.18
C LEU A 293 -11.30 8.82 -10.42
N LEU A 294 -11.75 9.23 -11.61
CA LEU A 294 -11.12 8.86 -12.87
C LEU A 294 -11.27 9.96 -13.92
N ALA A 295 -10.51 9.85 -15.00
CA ALA A 295 -10.65 10.70 -16.17
C ALA A 295 -12.05 10.57 -16.80
N ASN A 296 -12.61 11.70 -17.25
CA ASN A 296 -13.78 11.73 -18.13
C ASN A 296 -13.33 11.95 -19.58
N ALA A 297 -13.14 10.84 -20.30
CA ALA A 297 -12.57 10.84 -21.64
C ALA A 297 -13.53 11.36 -22.73
N GLU A 298 -14.84 11.50 -22.46
CA GLU A 298 -15.79 12.08 -23.43
C GLU A 298 -15.70 13.60 -23.55
N THR A 299 -14.95 14.24 -22.64
CA THR A 299 -14.95 15.69 -22.49
C THR A 299 -13.62 16.34 -22.83
N VAL A 300 -12.77 15.64 -23.60
CA VAL A 300 -11.57 16.25 -24.18
C VAL A 300 -12.04 17.46 -24.98
N GLY A 301 -11.73 18.65 -24.48
CA GLY A 301 -12.12 19.92 -25.06
C GLY A 301 -10.90 20.65 -25.59
N LEU A 302 -11.10 21.50 -26.59
CA LEU A 302 -10.10 22.48 -27.00
C LEU A 302 -10.33 23.77 -26.23
N SER A 303 -9.41 24.13 -25.34
CA SER A 303 -9.46 25.42 -24.65
C SER A 303 -9.14 26.52 -25.66
N SER A 304 -10.12 27.36 -26.00
CA SER A 304 -9.90 28.49 -26.91
C SER A 304 -9.03 29.56 -26.21
N SER A 305 -7.94 29.97 -26.87
CA SER A 305 -7.11 31.09 -26.44
C SER A 305 -7.79 32.44 -26.74
N GLU A 306 -8.98 32.69 -26.20
CA GLU A 306 -9.70 33.96 -26.42
C GLU A 306 -9.24 35.12 -25.52
N SER A 307 -8.14 34.99 -24.77
CA SER A 307 -7.57 36.09 -23.99
C SER A 307 -6.15 36.47 -24.43
N ASN A 308 -5.97 36.83 -25.70
CA ASN A 308 -5.03 37.87 -26.19
C ASN A 308 -5.00 37.95 -27.73
N SER A 309 -6.16 38.10 -28.35
CA SER A 309 -6.31 38.34 -29.79
C SER A 309 -5.95 39.77 -30.23
N GLU A 310 -5.13 40.52 -29.49
CA GLU A 310 -4.67 41.87 -29.87
C GLU A 310 -3.15 42.08 -29.92
N ALA A 311 -2.34 41.03 -29.85
CA ALA A 311 -0.89 41.15 -30.05
C ALA A 311 -0.32 40.08 -31.00
N ARG A 312 -0.93 39.90 -32.17
CA ARG A 312 -0.21 39.31 -33.32
C ARG A 312 0.77 40.36 -33.85
N VAL A 313 1.98 40.38 -33.28
CA VAL A 313 3.14 40.92 -34.00
C VAL A 313 3.50 39.89 -35.05
N ASP A 314 3.32 40.28 -36.31
CA ASP A 314 3.78 39.56 -37.50
C ASP A 314 5.31 39.38 -37.44
N THR A 315 5.78 38.36 -36.74
CA THR A 315 7.12 37.80 -36.94
C THR A 315 6.94 36.50 -37.71
N GLY A 316 7.25 36.53 -39.01
CA GLY A 316 7.05 35.41 -39.95
C GLY A 316 7.89 34.17 -39.66
N LEU A 317 7.61 33.48 -38.55
CA LEU A 317 7.98 32.10 -38.26
C LEU A 317 6.67 31.36 -38.00
N ALA A 318 6.27 30.53 -38.96
CA ALA A 318 4.95 29.88 -38.97
C ALA A 318 4.90 28.52 -38.25
N ASP A 319 5.89 28.20 -37.40
CA ASP A 319 6.05 26.83 -36.86
C ASP A 319 5.61 26.60 -35.40
N ASP A 320 5.36 27.63 -34.57
CA ASP A 320 5.07 27.43 -33.14
C ASP A 320 3.58 27.28 -32.78
N SER A 321 2.68 27.18 -33.77
CA SER A 321 1.22 27.15 -33.51
C SER A 321 0.72 25.84 -32.89
N HIS A 322 1.42 24.74 -33.16
CA HIS A 322 1.12 23.41 -32.60
C HIS A 322 1.46 23.35 -31.11
N HIS A 323 2.55 24.01 -30.69
CA HIS A 323 2.93 24.22 -29.28
C HIS A 323 2.20 25.39 -28.60
N GLN A 324 0.97 25.69 -29.00
CA GLN A 324 0.09 26.58 -28.23
C GLN A 324 -1.28 25.97 -27.94
N GLN A 325 -1.58 24.79 -28.49
CA GLN A 325 -2.86 24.12 -28.28
C GLN A 325 -2.95 23.56 -26.87
N ARG A 326 -4.14 23.71 -26.27
CA ARG A 326 -4.43 23.22 -24.93
C ARG A 326 -5.66 22.32 -24.96
N PHE A 327 -5.55 21.19 -24.29
CA PHE A 327 -6.62 20.21 -24.16
C PHE A 327 -7.14 20.19 -22.72
N ASP A 328 -8.46 20.29 -22.58
CA ASP A 328 -9.15 20.28 -21.29
C ASP A 328 -9.16 18.87 -20.71
N TYR A 329 -8.56 18.72 -19.54
CA TYR A 329 -8.55 17.50 -18.75
C TYR A 329 -9.68 17.56 -17.73
N SER A 330 -10.61 16.60 -17.82
CA SER A 330 -11.75 16.51 -16.93
C SER A 330 -11.71 15.27 -16.06
N LEU A 331 -12.16 15.43 -14.83
CA LEU A 331 -12.33 14.35 -13.87
C LEU A 331 -13.81 14.12 -13.58
N GLN A 332 -14.10 12.92 -13.11
CA GLN A 332 -15.39 12.54 -12.56
C GLN A 332 -15.21 11.88 -11.20
N LEU A 333 -15.97 12.34 -10.22
CA LEU A 333 -16.06 11.73 -8.90
C LEU A 333 -17.35 10.90 -8.84
N ILE A 334 -17.20 9.60 -8.61
CA ILE A 334 -18.29 8.66 -8.43
C ILE A 334 -18.43 8.36 -6.94
N ASP A 335 -19.64 8.50 -6.43
CA ASP A 335 -20.00 8.06 -5.08
C ASP A 335 -20.72 6.71 -5.18
N LEU A 336 -20.03 5.65 -4.74
CA LEU A 336 -20.57 4.28 -4.75
C LEU A 336 -21.68 4.09 -3.71
N ASN A 337 -21.66 4.86 -2.61
CA ASN A 337 -22.69 4.81 -1.59
C ASN A 337 -24.00 5.44 -2.07
N GLN A 338 -23.90 6.57 -2.78
CA GLN A 338 -25.03 7.25 -3.42
C GLN A 338 -25.38 6.68 -4.80
N LYS A 339 -24.53 5.80 -5.34
CA LYS A 339 -24.70 5.10 -6.61
C LYS A 339 -24.82 6.04 -7.82
N GLN A 340 -24.03 7.11 -7.83
CA GLN A 340 -24.12 8.15 -8.86
C GLN A 340 -22.78 8.83 -9.11
N VAL A 341 -22.67 9.51 -10.26
CA VAL A 341 -21.63 10.50 -10.49
C VAL A 341 -21.96 11.74 -9.67
N SER A 342 -21.12 12.07 -8.69
CA SER A 342 -21.29 13.25 -7.84
C SER A 342 -21.06 14.54 -8.64
N TRP A 343 -20.04 14.53 -9.48
CA TRP A 343 -19.75 15.62 -10.42
C TRP A 343 -18.82 15.14 -11.53
N SER A 344 -18.84 15.85 -12.66
CA SER A 344 -17.79 15.79 -13.67
C SER A 344 -17.41 17.22 -14.08
N ARG A 345 -16.11 17.52 -14.06
CA ARG A 345 -15.60 18.88 -14.24
C ARG A 345 -14.23 18.87 -14.91
N THR A 346 -13.98 19.88 -15.73
CA THR A 346 -12.63 20.24 -16.19
C THR A 346 -11.83 20.76 -15.01
N VAL A 347 -10.68 20.15 -14.75
CA VAL A 347 -9.82 20.48 -13.61
C VAL A 347 -8.55 21.21 -14.03
N ARG A 348 -8.10 21.00 -15.28
CA ARG A 348 -6.87 21.58 -15.82
C ARG A 348 -6.88 21.58 -17.34
N SER A 349 -6.27 22.57 -17.98
CA SER A 349 -6.05 22.60 -19.43
C SER A 349 -4.55 22.45 -19.73
N LEU A 350 -4.17 21.34 -20.34
CA LEU A 350 -2.78 20.93 -20.56
C LEU A 350 -2.27 21.37 -21.93
N HIS A 351 -1.08 21.94 -21.95
CA HIS A 351 -0.34 22.19 -23.17
C HIS A 351 0.28 20.89 -23.71
N VAL A 352 0.48 20.78 -25.03
CA VAL A 352 1.06 19.58 -25.66
C VAL A 352 2.43 19.22 -25.07
N SER A 353 3.27 20.23 -24.81
CA SER A 353 4.58 20.03 -24.15
C SER A 353 4.50 19.60 -22.69
N GLN A 354 3.31 19.60 -22.09
CA GLN A 354 3.06 19.04 -20.75
C GLN A 354 2.53 17.60 -20.84
N ILE A 355 2.17 17.13 -22.04
CA ILE A 355 1.61 15.79 -22.30
C ILE A 355 2.68 14.86 -22.87
N CYS A 356 3.48 15.32 -23.82
CA CYS A 356 4.50 14.50 -24.48
C CYS A 356 5.73 15.31 -24.88
N SER A 357 6.75 14.60 -25.38
CA SER A 357 7.93 15.21 -26.00
C SER A 357 7.60 15.78 -27.39
N ASP A 358 8.46 16.67 -27.89
CA ASP A 358 8.26 17.33 -29.21
C ASP A 358 8.17 16.33 -30.38
N TYR A 359 8.78 15.15 -30.25
CA TYR A 359 8.77 14.13 -31.31
C TYR A 359 7.41 13.45 -31.50
N GLU A 360 6.55 13.47 -30.48
CA GLU A 360 5.24 12.81 -30.47
C GLU A 360 4.08 13.83 -30.58
N ALA A 361 4.41 15.12 -30.62
CA ALA A 361 3.44 16.21 -30.53
C ALA A 361 2.44 16.24 -31.70
N GLU A 362 2.89 15.98 -32.93
CA GLU A 362 2.02 16.02 -34.12
C GLU A 362 0.92 14.95 -34.06
N ASP A 363 1.30 13.68 -33.82
CA ASP A 363 0.38 12.55 -33.73
C ASP A 363 -0.59 12.72 -32.55
N LEU A 364 -0.10 13.21 -31.40
CA LEU A 364 -0.93 13.48 -30.24
C LEU A 364 -1.95 14.60 -30.52
N ILE A 365 -1.53 15.69 -31.16
CA ILE A 365 -2.41 16.80 -31.51
C ILE A 365 -3.52 16.33 -32.44
N GLU A 366 -3.18 15.53 -33.47
CA GLU A 366 -4.15 14.96 -34.40
C GLU A 366 -5.18 14.13 -33.64
N ALA A 367 -4.72 13.19 -32.81
CA ALA A 367 -5.59 12.32 -32.02
C ALA A 367 -6.52 13.09 -31.08
N LEU A 368 -5.99 13.98 -30.24
CA LEU A 368 -6.79 14.73 -29.27
C LEU A 368 -7.73 15.75 -29.92
N THR A 369 -7.33 16.30 -31.07
CA THR A 369 -8.20 17.21 -31.85
C THR A 369 -9.38 16.44 -32.47
N ALA A 370 -9.13 15.25 -33.02
CA ALA A 370 -10.18 14.39 -33.56
C ALA A 370 -11.17 13.98 -32.44
N ILE A 371 -10.66 13.56 -31.29
CA ILE A 371 -11.47 13.23 -30.11
C ILE A 371 -12.28 14.44 -29.63
N ALA A 372 -11.68 15.62 -29.54
CA ALA A 372 -12.39 16.84 -29.16
C ALA A 372 -13.50 17.23 -30.15
N GLN A 373 -13.43 16.76 -31.40
CA GLN A 373 -14.47 16.93 -32.41
C GLN A 373 -15.52 15.81 -32.40
N GLY A 374 -15.36 14.82 -31.51
CA GLY A 374 -16.28 13.69 -31.33
C GLY A 374 -15.92 12.43 -32.11
N ASP A 375 -14.71 12.37 -32.69
CA ASP A 375 -14.21 11.15 -33.31
C ASP A 375 -13.60 10.22 -32.25
N LEU A 376 -14.17 9.02 -32.12
CA LEU A 376 -13.78 8.04 -31.10
C LEU A 376 -13.26 6.75 -31.76
N ASP A 377 -12.69 6.87 -32.97
CA ASP A 377 -12.05 5.74 -33.64
C ASP A 377 -10.82 5.25 -32.87
N SER A 378 -10.62 3.93 -32.88
CA SER A 378 -9.59 3.28 -32.07
C SER A 378 -8.16 3.64 -32.44
N GLU A 379 -7.94 4.26 -33.60
CA GLU A 379 -6.62 4.76 -34.01
C GLU A 379 -6.14 5.92 -33.12
N TYR A 380 -7.04 6.65 -32.46
CA TYR A 380 -6.69 7.78 -31.58
C TYR A 380 -6.51 7.37 -30.11
N HIS A 381 -6.71 6.10 -29.78
CA HIS A 381 -6.70 5.65 -28.39
C HIS A 381 -5.31 5.70 -27.74
N GLU A 382 -4.23 5.58 -28.51
CA GLU A 382 -2.87 5.76 -27.98
C GLU A 382 -2.64 7.19 -27.48
N GLY A 383 -2.98 8.20 -28.30
CA GLY A 383 -2.90 9.61 -27.88
C GLY A 383 -3.82 9.94 -26.71
N LEU A 384 -5.02 9.34 -26.65
CA LEU A 384 -5.91 9.47 -25.49
C LEU A 384 -5.30 8.82 -24.24
N GLN A 385 -4.64 7.67 -24.37
CA GLN A 385 -3.97 6.99 -23.26
C GLN A 385 -2.86 7.87 -22.68
N THR A 386 -1.97 8.39 -23.52
CA THR A 386 -0.91 9.34 -23.12
C THR A 386 -1.51 10.56 -22.41
N PHE A 387 -2.63 11.09 -22.91
CA PHE A 387 -3.31 12.23 -22.30
C PHE A 387 -3.88 11.89 -20.92
N ILE A 388 -4.61 10.78 -20.76
CA ILE A 388 -5.21 10.45 -19.45
C ILE A 388 -4.14 10.12 -18.39
N GLU A 389 -3.04 9.48 -18.80
CA GLU A 389 -1.93 9.07 -17.92
C GLU A 389 -1.11 10.26 -17.41
N CYS A 390 -1.35 11.48 -17.94
CA CYS A 390 -0.77 12.71 -17.40
C CYS A 390 -1.12 12.95 -15.92
N LEU A 391 -2.26 12.45 -15.45
CA LEU A 391 -2.62 12.46 -14.04
C LEU A 391 -2.03 11.22 -13.38
N THR A 392 -0.92 11.41 -12.68
CA THR A 392 -0.12 10.32 -12.12
C THR A 392 -0.57 9.92 -10.71
N SER A 393 -1.30 10.78 -10.00
CA SER A 393 -1.80 10.50 -8.66
C SER A 393 -2.99 11.36 -8.28
N ALA A 394 -3.93 10.77 -7.53
CA ALA A 394 -4.96 11.50 -6.81
C ALA A 394 -5.19 10.90 -5.42
N VAL A 395 -5.15 11.74 -4.38
CA VAL A 395 -5.27 11.32 -2.99
C VAL A 395 -6.19 12.27 -2.23
N ILE A 396 -7.15 11.73 -1.47
CA ILE A 396 -7.97 12.56 -0.57
C ILE A 396 -7.07 13.07 0.56
N ALA A 397 -7.07 14.38 0.76
CA ALA A 397 -6.25 15.01 1.79
C ALA A 397 -6.71 14.57 3.20
N LYS A 398 -5.80 14.65 4.17
CA LYS A 398 -6.06 14.25 5.57
C LYS A 398 -7.22 15.01 6.21
N ASP A 399 -7.51 16.23 5.75
CA ASP A 399 -8.67 17.01 6.20
C ASP A 399 -10.00 16.37 5.81
N GLY A 400 -9.96 15.43 4.86
CA GLY A 400 -11.13 14.75 4.35
C GLY A 400 -12.06 15.66 3.56
N ASN A 401 -11.61 16.82 3.09
CA ASN A 401 -12.45 17.82 2.42
C ASN A 401 -11.88 18.27 1.07
N SER A 402 -10.69 17.77 0.71
CA SER A 402 -10.01 18.11 -0.53
C SER A 402 -9.29 16.93 -1.14
N ILE A 403 -8.90 17.07 -2.40
CA ILE A 403 -8.22 16.05 -3.20
C ILE A 403 -6.93 16.68 -3.72
N TRP A 404 -5.79 16.04 -3.45
CA TRP A 404 -4.52 16.37 -4.07
C TRP A 404 -4.37 15.60 -5.38
N LEU A 405 -3.94 16.30 -6.42
CA LEU A 405 -3.59 15.76 -7.72
C LEU A 405 -2.10 15.97 -7.98
N ALA A 406 -1.42 14.96 -8.52
CA ALA A 406 -0.08 15.11 -9.11
C ALA A 406 -0.13 14.82 -10.60
N TRP A 407 0.65 15.61 -11.34
CA TRP A 407 0.69 15.58 -12.79
C TRP A 407 2.11 15.30 -13.25
N GLN A 408 2.24 14.63 -14.40
CA GLN A 408 3.52 14.23 -14.96
C GLN A 408 4.48 15.40 -15.25
N ASP A 409 3.98 16.63 -15.43
CA ASP A 409 4.78 17.83 -15.74
C ASP A 409 5.41 18.52 -14.51
N GLY A 410 5.55 17.80 -13.41
CA GLY A 410 6.12 18.34 -12.17
C GLY A 410 5.15 19.16 -11.31
N VAL A 411 3.85 19.15 -11.61
CA VAL A 411 2.85 20.01 -10.97
C VAL A 411 1.98 19.24 -9.98
N VAL A 412 1.67 19.87 -8.84
CA VAL A 412 0.64 19.42 -7.90
C VAL A 412 -0.46 20.46 -7.75
N GLN A 413 -1.69 19.99 -7.55
CA GLN A 413 -2.90 20.81 -7.53
C GLN A 413 -3.86 20.28 -6.47
N GLN A 414 -4.61 21.17 -5.82
CA GLN A 414 -5.63 20.80 -4.84
C GLN A 414 -7.03 21.20 -5.31
N LEU A 415 -7.95 20.24 -5.23
CA LEU A 415 -9.37 20.41 -5.48
C LEU A 415 -10.16 20.30 -4.18
N SER A 416 -11.31 20.97 -4.10
CA SER A 416 -12.33 20.61 -3.11
C SER A 416 -12.95 19.26 -3.47
N LEU A 417 -13.62 18.61 -2.50
CA LEU A 417 -14.42 17.41 -2.78
C LEU A 417 -15.54 17.65 -3.81
N GLN A 418 -15.93 18.91 -4.06
CA GLN A 418 -16.94 19.29 -5.05
C GLN A 418 -16.33 19.50 -6.45
N GLY A 419 -15.01 19.34 -6.60
CA GLY A 419 -14.28 19.48 -7.85
C GLY A 419 -13.90 20.92 -8.21
N ASP A 420 -14.03 21.87 -7.27
CA ASP A 420 -13.56 23.24 -7.46
C ASP A 420 -12.06 23.35 -7.18
N ASN A 421 -11.35 24.13 -8.00
CA ASN A 421 -9.94 24.47 -7.78
C ASN A 421 -9.78 25.37 -6.55
N ILE A 422 -9.03 24.90 -5.55
CA ILE A 422 -8.83 25.61 -4.28
C ILE A 422 -7.36 25.97 -4.00
N SER A 423 -6.45 25.64 -4.92
CA SER A 423 -5.05 26.04 -4.88
C SER A 423 -4.56 26.52 -6.26
N PRO A 424 -3.48 27.31 -6.33
CA PRO A 424 -2.75 27.49 -7.58
C PRO A 424 -2.16 26.15 -8.05
N LEU A 425 -1.67 26.13 -9.28
CA LEU A 425 -0.82 25.06 -9.78
C LEU A 425 0.56 25.20 -9.13
N TYR A 426 0.98 24.23 -8.34
CA TYR A 426 2.28 24.26 -7.67
C TYR A 426 3.31 23.50 -8.50
N GLN A 427 4.32 24.20 -9.02
CA GLN A 427 5.46 23.55 -9.66
C GLN A 427 6.43 23.09 -8.59
N LEU A 428 6.66 21.78 -8.50
CA LEU A 428 7.63 21.21 -7.58
C LEU A 428 9.06 21.56 -8.04
N VAL A 429 9.79 22.28 -7.18
CA VAL A 429 11.17 22.71 -7.46
C VAL A 429 12.10 22.39 -6.30
N GLN A 430 13.36 22.08 -6.62
CA GLN A 430 14.46 22.03 -5.68
C GLN A 430 15.38 23.23 -5.87
N LEU A 431 16.03 23.68 -4.79
CA LEU A 431 17.04 24.72 -4.84
C LEU A 431 18.43 24.10 -4.97
N ASN A 432 19.21 24.55 -5.94
CA ASN A 432 20.62 24.15 -6.03
C ASN A 432 21.48 24.91 -4.98
N GLN A 433 22.77 24.58 -4.90
CA GLN A 433 23.70 25.24 -3.95
C GLN A 433 23.84 26.76 -4.17
N ALA A 434 23.53 27.24 -5.36
CA ALA A 434 23.52 28.67 -5.70
C ALA A 434 22.15 29.34 -5.44
N GLY A 435 21.14 28.58 -5.01
CA GLY A 435 19.77 29.06 -4.77
C GLY A 435 18.90 29.14 -6.02
N GLU A 436 19.35 28.62 -7.16
CA GLU A 436 18.55 28.57 -8.39
C GLU A 436 17.54 27.41 -8.32
N GLN A 437 16.33 27.66 -8.85
CA GLN A 437 15.26 26.67 -8.90
C GLN A 437 15.46 25.71 -10.07
N ARG A 438 15.32 24.41 -9.81
CA ARG A 438 15.18 23.37 -10.83
C ARG A 438 13.94 22.55 -10.56
N GLY A 439 13.27 22.10 -11.63
CA GLY A 439 12.20 21.11 -11.52
C GLY A 439 12.69 19.85 -10.81
N LEU A 440 11.78 19.20 -10.09
CA LEU A 440 12.06 17.96 -9.38
C LEU A 440 12.04 16.71 -10.26
N SER A 441 11.13 16.66 -11.23
CA SER A 441 11.02 15.60 -12.23
C SER A 441 11.86 15.95 -13.46
N PHE A 442 12.55 14.95 -14.02
CA PHE A 442 13.22 15.01 -15.31
C PHE A 442 12.56 13.99 -16.25
N ASP A 443 12.43 14.29 -17.54
CA ASP A 443 11.97 13.33 -18.56
C ASP A 443 10.67 12.55 -18.23
N HIS A 444 9.70 13.21 -17.60
CA HIS A 444 8.41 12.61 -17.21
C HIS A 444 8.48 11.53 -16.11
N ASP A 445 9.45 11.63 -15.18
CA ASP A 445 9.47 10.79 -13.97
C ASP A 445 8.08 10.76 -13.30
N LEU A 446 7.61 9.56 -12.96
CA LEU A 446 6.34 9.35 -12.27
C LEU A 446 6.32 10.16 -10.96
N GLN A 447 5.23 10.86 -10.71
CA GLN A 447 5.04 11.63 -9.49
C GLN A 447 3.82 11.17 -8.72
N THR A 448 4.00 10.88 -7.44
CA THR A 448 2.93 10.31 -6.63
C THR A 448 2.77 11.11 -5.35
N ILE A 449 1.54 11.51 -5.03
CA ILE A 449 1.24 12.09 -3.73
C ILE A 449 1.30 10.96 -2.70
N GLN A 450 2.24 11.03 -1.78
CA GLN A 450 2.43 10.01 -0.72
C GLN A 450 1.59 10.31 0.52
N GLY A 451 1.12 11.56 0.65
CA GLY A 451 0.24 12.00 1.72
C GLY A 451 0.64 13.36 2.29
N GLN A 452 0.02 13.72 3.40
CA GLN A 452 0.26 14.98 4.08
C GLN A 452 0.38 14.76 5.59
N ILE A 453 1.49 15.21 6.18
CA ILE A 453 1.72 15.22 7.63
C ILE A 453 1.82 16.68 8.06
N ASN A 454 0.87 17.12 8.89
CA ASN A 454 0.72 18.52 9.29
C ASN A 454 0.59 19.44 8.05
N GLU A 455 1.41 20.48 7.93
CA GLU A 455 1.42 21.41 6.78
C GLU A 455 2.37 20.96 5.65
N ARG A 456 2.96 19.77 5.76
CA ARG A 456 3.92 19.25 4.78
C ARG A 456 3.26 18.23 3.86
N LEU A 457 3.29 18.53 2.57
CA LEU A 457 2.93 17.60 1.51
C LEU A 457 4.16 16.77 1.16
N PHE A 458 3.97 15.46 1.02
CA PHE A 458 5.01 14.53 0.64
C PHE A 458 4.72 13.97 -0.75
N VAL A 459 5.75 13.95 -1.58
CA VAL A 459 5.68 13.54 -2.98
C VAL A 459 6.82 12.57 -3.27
N GLY A 460 6.49 11.43 -3.86
CA GLY A 460 7.46 10.51 -4.45
C GLY A 460 7.73 10.91 -5.90
N VAL A 461 8.99 10.87 -6.32
CA VAL A 461 9.41 11.16 -7.70
C VAL A 461 10.27 10.01 -8.21
N GLY A 462 9.84 9.37 -9.29
CA GLY A 462 10.42 8.15 -9.86
C GLY A 462 9.45 6.97 -9.79
N GLU A 463 9.87 5.83 -10.32
CA GLU A 463 9.12 4.56 -10.25
C GLU A 463 8.89 4.13 -8.80
N GLU A 464 7.77 3.45 -8.50
CA GLU A 464 7.33 3.14 -7.12
C GLU A 464 8.42 2.46 -6.26
N GLU A 465 9.24 1.59 -6.85
CA GLU A 465 10.30 0.85 -6.15
C GLU A 465 11.55 1.71 -5.82
N ASP A 466 11.80 2.75 -6.61
CA ASP A 466 13.00 3.60 -6.54
C ASP A 466 12.66 5.09 -6.28
N ALA A 467 11.39 5.37 -5.98
CA ALA A 467 10.87 6.72 -5.87
C ALA A 467 11.59 7.48 -4.76
N SER A 468 12.15 8.62 -5.14
CA SER A 468 12.77 9.56 -4.24
C SER A 468 11.70 10.31 -3.47
N LEU A 469 11.74 10.25 -2.13
CA LEU A 469 10.78 10.96 -1.29
C LEU A 469 11.19 12.43 -1.04
N TRP A 470 10.25 13.33 -1.31
CA TRP A 470 10.39 14.77 -1.12
C TRP A 470 9.29 15.31 -0.22
N GLN A 471 9.58 16.39 0.49
CA GLN A 471 8.59 17.12 1.30
C GLN A 471 8.60 18.61 0.95
N CYS A 472 7.44 19.24 1.05
CA CYS A 472 7.28 20.68 0.85
C CYS A 472 6.21 21.25 1.78
N THR A 473 6.36 22.51 2.18
CA THR A 473 5.36 23.20 3.02
C THR A 473 4.35 23.89 2.10
N VAL A 474 3.09 23.48 2.18
CA VAL A 474 2.04 24.05 1.33
C VAL A 474 1.58 25.39 1.90
N PRO A 475 1.64 26.50 1.13
CA PRO A 475 1.14 27.78 1.59
C PRO A 475 -0.37 27.73 1.87
N SER A 476 -0.80 28.39 2.95
CA SER A 476 -2.23 28.58 3.21
C SER A 476 -2.84 29.50 2.16
N VAL A 477 -3.89 29.03 1.49
CA VAL A 477 -4.64 29.81 0.49
C VAL A 477 -5.92 30.34 1.11
N ASN A 478 -6.15 31.66 1.04
CA ASN A 478 -7.42 32.25 1.42
C ASN A 478 -8.47 31.95 0.34
N ARG A 479 -9.34 30.97 0.63
CA ARG A 479 -10.37 30.49 -0.33
C ARG A 479 -11.33 31.59 -0.81
N ASN A 480 -11.54 32.64 -0.02
CA ASN A 480 -12.45 33.74 -0.40
C ASN A 480 -11.84 34.72 -1.39
N GLU A 481 -10.51 34.74 -1.52
CA GLU A 481 -9.77 35.69 -2.36
C GLU A 481 -9.05 35.00 -3.53
N PHE A 482 -9.03 33.66 -3.53
CA PHE A 482 -8.36 32.87 -4.55
C PHE A 482 -9.22 32.75 -5.82
N THR A 483 -8.60 33.07 -6.95
CA THR A 483 -9.16 32.81 -8.28
C THR A 483 -8.18 31.92 -9.03
N PHE A 484 -8.65 30.78 -9.52
CA PHE A 484 -7.85 29.88 -10.33
C PHE A 484 -7.70 30.45 -11.75
N ASP A 485 -6.45 30.71 -12.16
CA ASP A 485 -6.15 31.23 -13.51
C ASP A 485 -5.83 30.14 -14.53
N GLY A 486 -5.64 28.89 -14.09
CA GLY A 486 -5.40 27.71 -14.94
C GLY A 486 -4.08 27.70 -15.69
N VAL A 487 -3.22 28.70 -15.52
CA VAL A 487 -2.03 28.91 -16.37
C VAL A 487 -0.77 29.18 -15.57
N THR A 488 -0.85 29.87 -14.44
CA THR A 488 0.34 30.30 -13.70
C THR A 488 0.79 29.23 -12.72
N ASN A 489 2.01 28.73 -12.95
CA ASN A 489 2.67 27.84 -11.99
C ASN A 489 3.34 28.66 -10.87
N THR A 490 3.02 28.31 -9.63
CA THR A 490 3.65 28.85 -8.43
C THR A 490 4.75 27.88 -7.97
N PRO A 491 6.02 28.30 -7.84
CA PRO A 491 7.08 27.41 -7.41
C PRO A 491 6.85 26.98 -5.96
N LEU A 492 6.90 25.67 -5.72
CA LEU A 492 6.82 25.04 -4.41
C LEU A 492 8.15 24.35 -4.11
N VAL A 493 8.92 24.97 -3.21
CA VAL A 493 10.26 24.49 -2.86
C VAL A 493 10.15 23.21 -2.05
N CYS A 494 10.85 22.19 -2.53
CA CYS A 494 10.91 20.87 -1.95
C CYS A 494 12.31 20.56 -1.45
N GLU A 495 12.35 19.77 -0.40
CA GLU A 495 13.57 19.21 0.17
C GLU A 495 13.42 17.69 0.29
N ARG A 496 14.54 16.97 0.30
CA ARG A 496 14.51 15.52 0.55
C ARG A 496 13.86 15.24 1.90
N ALA A 497 12.86 14.38 1.91
CA ALA A 497 12.19 14.02 3.15
C ALA A 497 13.14 13.21 4.05
N ASP A 498 13.13 13.49 5.36
CA ASP A 498 13.86 12.73 6.38
C ASP A 498 12.83 12.20 7.39
N ILE A 499 12.15 11.12 7.02
CA ILE A 499 11.19 10.45 7.90
C ILE A 499 11.94 9.36 8.67
N LYS A 500 11.96 9.48 10.00
CA LYS A 500 12.68 8.56 10.86
C LYS A 500 11.72 7.53 11.45
N LEU A 501 12.01 6.25 11.26
CA LEU A 501 11.48 5.21 12.12
C LEU A 501 12.25 5.22 13.45
N ILE A 502 11.55 5.51 14.53
CA ILE A 502 12.10 5.55 15.88
C ILE A 502 11.75 4.23 16.56
N VAL A 503 12.79 3.46 16.88
CA VAL A 503 12.69 2.22 17.66
C VAL A 503 13.32 2.49 19.02
N ASP A 504 12.48 2.56 20.06
CA ASP A 504 12.90 2.98 21.41
C ASP A 504 13.05 1.82 22.40
N CYS A 505 12.97 0.59 21.92
CA CYS A 505 13.18 -0.62 22.71
C CYS A 505 14.17 -1.55 22.01
N ASP A 506 15.20 -1.98 22.72
CA ASP A 506 16.24 -2.86 22.19
C ASP A 506 15.72 -4.27 21.82
N ASP A 507 14.57 -4.66 22.38
CA ASP A 507 13.93 -5.96 22.11
C ASP A 507 13.48 -6.11 20.65
N TYR A 508 13.27 -5.01 19.92
CA TYR A 508 12.93 -5.06 18.49
C TYR A 508 14.07 -5.55 17.61
N PHE A 509 15.31 -5.38 18.06
CA PHE A 509 16.51 -5.83 17.35
C PHE A 509 16.87 -7.29 17.65
N LEU A 510 16.06 -8.00 18.44
CA LEU A 510 16.17 -9.44 18.57
C LEU A 510 15.57 -10.14 17.34
N PRO A 511 16.13 -11.29 16.93
CA PRO A 511 15.58 -12.07 15.81
C PRO A 511 14.11 -12.44 16.03
N SER A 512 13.31 -12.36 14.97
CA SER A 512 11.93 -12.87 14.94
C SER A 512 11.90 -14.40 15.04
N ALA A 513 10.71 -15.01 15.09
CA ALA A 513 10.62 -16.48 15.09
C ALA A 513 11.19 -17.10 13.80
N THR A 514 11.15 -16.39 12.68
CA THR A 514 11.82 -16.86 11.45
C THR A 514 13.29 -16.46 11.38
N GLY A 515 13.82 -15.69 12.32
CA GLY A 515 15.21 -15.25 12.36
C GLY A 515 15.48 -13.87 11.77
N GLN A 516 14.44 -13.11 11.38
CA GLN A 516 14.57 -11.76 10.83
C GLN A 516 14.93 -10.74 11.90
N VAL A 517 15.90 -9.89 11.60
CA VAL A 517 16.23 -8.67 12.35
C VAL A 517 16.03 -7.45 11.46
N ASP A 518 15.24 -6.49 11.93
CA ASP A 518 14.98 -5.25 11.21
C ASP A 518 16.02 -4.20 11.62
N ILE A 519 16.73 -3.66 10.64
CA ILE A 519 17.74 -2.61 10.80
C ILE A 519 17.18 -1.33 10.18
N VAL A 520 17.17 -0.24 10.93
CA VAL A 520 16.61 1.02 10.46
C VAL A 520 17.62 1.70 9.55
N CYS A 521 17.22 2.01 8.32
CA CYS A 521 17.96 2.83 7.39
C CYS A 521 17.17 4.10 7.10
N ARG A 522 17.82 5.27 7.14
CA ARG A 522 17.11 6.53 6.85
C ARG A 522 16.84 6.74 5.38
N ASP A 523 17.71 6.21 4.54
CA ASP A 523 17.67 6.37 3.08
C ASP A 523 18.52 5.23 2.48
N LEU A 524 17.88 4.28 1.81
CA LEU A 524 18.51 3.12 1.21
C LEU A 524 19.36 3.48 0.00
N SER A 525 19.25 4.68 -0.56
CA SER A 525 20.04 5.18 -1.70
C SER A 525 21.30 5.95 -1.26
N CYS A 526 21.35 6.42 -0.02
CA CYS A 526 22.41 7.29 0.49
C CYS A 526 23.50 6.53 1.28
N ASN A 527 24.76 6.64 0.85
CA ASN A 527 25.89 5.98 1.52
C ASN A 527 26.08 6.41 2.99
N THR A 528 25.77 7.66 3.34
CA THR A 528 25.86 8.11 4.75
C THR A 528 24.80 7.42 5.62
N ALA A 529 23.60 7.22 5.08
CA ALA A 529 22.53 6.50 5.78
C ALA A 529 22.81 5.00 5.86
N ARG A 530 23.32 4.39 4.77
CA ARG A 530 23.78 2.99 4.77
C ARG A 530 24.90 2.75 5.79
N LEU A 531 25.86 3.66 5.90
CA LEU A 531 26.92 3.60 6.90
C LEU A 531 26.35 3.59 8.32
N ALA A 532 25.37 4.45 8.61
CA ALA A 532 24.72 4.49 9.91
C ALA A 532 23.94 3.20 10.24
N ALA A 533 23.26 2.61 9.25
CA ALA A 533 22.59 1.32 9.40
C ALA A 533 23.58 0.17 9.64
N LEU A 534 24.73 0.16 8.94
CA LEU A 534 25.81 -0.80 9.19
C LEU A 534 26.40 -0.63 10.60
N GLN A 535 26.61 0.60 11.06
CA GLN A 535 27.09 0.87 12.41
C GLN A 535 26.09 0.43 13.49
N GLN A 536 24.78 0.55 13.22
CA GLN A 536 23.74 0.00 14.08
C GLN A 536 23.85 -1.53 14.14
N LEU A 537 23.93 -2.20 12.99
CA LEU A 537 24.09 -3.66 12.92
C LEU A 537 25.37 -4.12 13.65
N GLU A 538 26.49 -3.43 13.44
CA GLU A 538 27.75 -3.68 14.13
C GLU A 538 27.60 -3.60 15.66
N ALA A 539 26.88 -2.60 16.16
CA ALA A 539 26.61 -2.44 17.59
C ALA A 539 25.71 -3.55 18.16
N LEU A 540 24.83 -4.14 17.32
CA LEU A 540 23.94 -5.23 17.71
C LEU A 540 24.62 -6.61 17.72
N MET A 541 25.76 -6.77 17.04
CA MET A 541 26.47 -8.06 16.92
C MET A 541 26.72 -8.78 18.27
N PRO A 542 27.13 -8.10 19.36
CA PRO A 542 27.30 -8.75 20.66
C PRO A 542 26.00 -9.30 21.26
N GLN A 543 24.88 -8.59 21.10
CA GLN A 543 23.57 -9.01 21.59
C GLN A 543 23.06 -10.22 20.79
N LEU A 544 23.19 -10.18 19.46
CA LEU A 544 22.81 -11.29 18.59
C LEU A 544 23.65 -12.55 18.92
N ARG A 545 24.96 -12.39 19.14
CA ARG A 545 25.82 -13.49 19.58
C ARG A 545 25.30 -14.15 20.86
N GLN A 546 24.96 -13.34 21.87
CA GLN A 546 24.45 -13.85 23.14
C GLN A 546 23.12 -14.59 22.97
N HIS A 547 22.23 -14.08 22.11
CA HIS A 547 20.95 -14.71 21.79
C HIS A 547 21.13 -16.13 21.23
N TYR A 548 21.95 -16.30 20.19
CA TYR A 548 22.17 -17.61 19.57
C TYR A 548 22.99 -18.57 20.43
N GLN A 549 23.88 -18.05 21.29
CA GLN A 549 24.56 -18.88 22.28
C GLN A 549 23.61 -19.39 23.38
N ALA A 550 22.61 -18.58 23.76
CA ALA A 550 21.60 -18.97 24.74
C ALA A 550 20.49 -19.86 24.15
N GLN A 551 20.24 -19.77 22.85
CA GLN A 551 19.16 -20.49 22.16
C GLN A 551 19.68 -21.31 20.97
N PRO A 552 20.39 -22.44 21.19
CA PRO A 552 21.02 -23.23 20.13
C PRO A 552 20.03 -23.86 19.13
N GLN A 553 18.75 -23.91 19.48
CA GLN A 553 17.68 -24.42 18.61
C GLN A 553 17.33 -23.44 17.49
N ASN A 554 17.59 -22.15 17.68
CA ASN A 554 17.41 -21.14 16.63
C ASN A 554 18.62 -21.21 15.69
N ASN A 555 18.36 -21.51 14.43
CA ASN A 555 19.40 -21.70 13.43
C ASN A 555 19.19 -20.81 12.20
N VAL A 556 18.33 -19.80 12.27
CA VAL A 556 18.08 -18.87 11.16
C VAL A 556 18.38 -17.45 11.63
N LEU A 557 19.11 -16.67 10.83
CA LEU A 557 19.42 -15.26 11.03
C LEU A 557 19.53 -14.55 9.67
N TYR A 558 18.72 -13.53 9.44
CA TYR A 558 18.84 -12.67 8.27
C TYR A 558 18.36 -11.26 8.59
N PHE A 559 18.71 -10.30 7.74
CA PHE A 559 18.46 -8.88 7.99
C PHE A 559 17.54 -8.26 6.94
N ALA A 560 16.64 -7.40 7.41
CA ALA A 560 15.84 -6.50 6.60
C ALA A 560 16.25 -5.05 6.91
N PHE A 561 16.61 -4.28 5.89
CA PHE A 561 16.96 -2.86 6.03
C PHE A 561 15.74 -2.01 5.69
N ILE A 562 15.17 -1.36 6.70
CA ILE A 562 13.86 -0.72 6.63
C ILE A 562 14.03 0.80 6.50
N GLU A 563 13.50 1.35 5.41
CA GLU A 563 13.35 2.80 5.20
C GLU A 563 11.90 3.22 5.39
N GLN A 564 11.68 4.21 6.26
CA GLN A 564 10.35 4.71 6.55
C GLN A 564 9.83 5.60 5.42
N GLN A 565 8.62 5.31 4.96
CA GLN A 565 7.86 6.13 4.02
C GLN A 565 6.65 6.76 4.72
N VAL A 566 5.90 7.63 4.04
CA VAL A 566 4.71 8.29 4.61
C VAL A 566 3.58 7.28 4.84
N ALA A 567 3.29 6.47 3.83
CA ALA A 567 2.20 5.50 3.84
C ALA A 567 2.66 4.07 4.17
N GLY A 568 3.92 3.87 4.58
CA GLY A 568 4.46 2.54 4.83
C GLY A 568 5.96 2.53 5.05
N CYS A 569 6.62 1.49 4.57
CA CYS A 569 8.08 1.37 4.57
C CYS A 569 8.55 0.56 3.37
N ILE A 570 9.77 0.84 2.93
CA ILE A 570 10.49 0.02 1.94
C ILE A 570 11.49 -0.85 2.71
N SER A 571 11.66 -2.09 2.28
CA SER A 571 12.63 -3.01 2.87
C SER A 571 13.57 -3.59 1.82
N GLN A 572 14.87 -3.55 2.08
CA GLN A 572 15.87 -4.29 1.31
C GLN A 572 16.41 -5.47 2.09
N SER A 573 16.65 -6.58 1.39
CA SER A 573 17.38 -7.72 1.94
C SER A 573 18.89 -7.46 1.93
N GLU A 574 19.64 -8.33 2.61
CA GLU A 574 21.10 -8.38 2.59
C GLU A 574 21.68 -8.41 1.16
N TYR A 575 20.99 -9.05 0.21
CA TYR A 575 21.41 -9.16 -1.18
C TYR A 575 21.57 -7.79 -1.85
N ASN A 576 20.55 -6.93 -1.76
CA ASN A 576 20.57 -5.59 -2.37
C ASN A 576 21.41 -4.61 -1.54
N PHE A 577 21.25 -4.67 -0.22
CA PHE A 577 21.83 -3.68 0.67
C PHE A 577 23.36 -3.78 0.75
N PHE A 578 23.92 -4.99 0.95
CA PHE A 578 25.36 -5.14 1.11
C PHE A 578 26.14 -4.89 -0.17
N ALA A 579 25.60 -5.32 -1.32
CA ALA A 579 26.21 -5.05 -2.62
C ALA A 579 26.33 -3.54 -2.84
N SER A 580 25.25 -2.80 -2.58
CA SER A 580 25.22 -1.34 -2.73
C SER A 580 26.13 -0.62 -1.73
N ALA A 581 26.18 -1.09 -0.48
CA ALA A 581 27.00 -0.50 0.56
C ALA A 581 28.50 -0.72 0.33
N ALA A 582 28.91 -1.89 -0.17
CA ALA A 582 30.33 -2.23 -0.34
C ALA A 582 31.07 -1.39 -1.40
N TYR A 583 30.35 -0.66 -2.27
CA TYR A 583 30.95 0.30 -3.19
C TYR A 583 31.63 1.48 -2.49
N ASP A 584 31.14 1.87 -1.30
CA ASP A 584 31.75 2.91 -0.47
C ASP A 584 32.78 2.30 0.50
N ASP A 585 34.00 2.85 0.52
CA ASP A 585 35.10 2.27 1.30
C ASP A 585 34.85 2.30 2.82
N LYS A 586 34.13 3.32 3.33
CA LYS A 586 33.80 3.38 4.77
C LYS A 586 32.78 2.32 5.13
N CYS A 587 31.75 2.16 4.29
CA CYS A 587 30.75 1.12 4.44
C CYS A 587 31.38 -0.28 4.36
N ALA A 588 32.25 -0.52 3.37
CA ALA A 588 32.97 -1.77 3.20
C ALA A 588 33.83 -2.10 4.45
N SER A 589 34.47 -1.11 5.06
CA SER A 589 35.27 -1.30 6.27
C SER A 589 34.42 -1.73 7.47
N VAL A 590 33.26 -1.11 7.69
CA VAL A 590 32.33 -1.50 8.77
C VAL A 590 31.77 -2.90 8.49
N LEU A 591 31.38 -3.17 7.24
CA LEU A 591 30.88 -4.49 6.83
C LEU A 591 31.91 -5.60 7.06
N ALA A 592 33.19 -5.35 6.75
CA ALA A 592 34.27 -6.29 7.05
C ALA A 592 34.41 -6.54 8.56
N ASN A 593 34.24 -5.51 9.41
CA ASN A 593 34.29 -5.72 10.86
C ASN A 593 33.09 -6.53 11.37
N ILE A 594 31.89 -6.35 10.81
CA ILE A 594 30.70 -7.17 11.11
C ILE A 594 30.99 -8.65 10.78
N VAL A 595 31.48 -8.94 9.57
CA VAL A 595 31.86 -10.29 9.13
C VAL A 595 32.91 -10.90 10.07
N LYS A 596 33.91 -10.12 10.45
CA LYS A 596 34.96 -10.53 11.39
C LYS A 596 34.38 -10.89 12.77
N GLN A 597 33.50 -10.06 13.30
CA GLN A 597 32.84 -10.33 14.58
C GLN A 597 32.02 -11.62 14.51
N PHE A 598 31.25 -11.82 13.43
CA PHE A 598 30.47 -13.04 13.21
C PHE A 598 31.34 -14.30 13.17
N ALA A 599 32.47 -14.26 12.47
CA ALA A 599 33.42 -15.37 12.43
C ALA A 599 33.90 -15.80 13.83
N GLY A 600 33.96 -14.85 14.78
CA GLY A 600 34.33 -15.10 16.18
C GLY A 600 33.21 -15.66 17.08
N TRP A 601 31.99 -15.89 16.57
CA TRP A 601 30.86 -16.32 17.42
C TRP A 601 30.98 -17.76 17.92
N GLY A 602 31.67 -18.62 17.15
CA GLY A 602 31.82 -20.06 17.45
C GLY A 602 30.57 -20.90 17.19
N VAL A 603 29.45 -20.26 16.83
CA VAL A 603 28.17 -20.91 16.46
C VAL A 603 27.75 -20.61 15.01
N GLY A 604 28.52 -19.78 14.29
CA GLY A 604 28.17 -19.27 12.96
C GLY A 604 27.93 -20.36 11.91
N GLY A 605 28.71 -21.45 11.94
CA GLY A 605 28.54 -22.57 11.01
C GLY A 605 27.22 -23.34 11.14
N HIS A 606 26.46 -23.19 12.23
CA HIS A 606 25.14 -23.80 12.38
C HIS A 606 24.00 -22.86 11.97
N LEU A 607 24.29 -21.57 11.78
CA LEU A 607 23.29 -20.58 11.41
C LEU A 607 23.11 -20.54 9.89
N LYS A 608 21.87 -20.33 9.50
CA LYS A 608 21.41 -20.21 8.12
C LYS A 608 20.85 -18.82 7.89
N GLY A 609 21.27 -18.18 6.82
CA GLY A 609 20.69 -16.97 6.27
C GLY A 609 19.40 -17.24 5.51
N LEU A 610 18.93 -16.20 4.83
CA LEU A 610 17.78 -16.26 3.93
C LEU A 610 18.00 -17.35 2.86
N LYS A 611 16.95 -18.13 2.52
CA LYS A 611 17.03 -19.28 1.60
C LYS A 611 18.02 -20.38 2.01
N GLY A 612 18.47 -20.41 3.27
CA GLY A 612 19.40 -21.43 3.75
C GLY A 612 20.86 -21.20 3.37
N ILE A 613 21.19 -20.06 2.73
CA ILE A 613 22.59 -19.68 2.45
C ILE A 613 23.32 -19.40 3.76
N PRO A 614 24.67 -19.40 3.81
CA PRO A 614 25.39 -18.99 5.01
C PRO A 614 25.07 -17.53 5.42
N VAL A 615 24.94 -17.25 6.72
CA VAL A 615 24.70 -15.88 7.21
C VAL A 615 25.83 -14.95 6.75
N PHE A 616 25.50 -13.73 6.30
CA PHE A 616 26.45 -12.79 5.69
C PHE A 616 27.11 -13.26 4.38
N ALA A 617 26.59 -14.29 3.71
CA ALA A 617 27.16 -14.74 2.44
C ALA A 617 27.23 -13.63 1.38
N GLU A 618 26.21 -12.79 1.31
CA GLU A 618 26.13 -11.63 0.41
C GLU A 618 27.12 -10.52 0.78
N ALA A 619 27.35 -10.29 2.08
CA ALA A 619 28.37 -9.35 2.54
C ALA A 619 29.77 -9.83 2.13
N VAL A 620 30.07 -11.12 2.32
CA VAL A 620 31.35 -11.74 1.95
C VAL A 620 31.55 -11.70 0.43
N LEU A 621 30.50 -11.96 -0.36
CA LEU A 621 30.56 -11.80 -1.82
C LEU A 621 30.82 -10.35 -2.22
N SER A 622 30.16 -9.39 -1.57
CA SER A 622 30.33 -7.96 -1.87
C SER A 622 31.76 -7.47 -1.55
N LEU A 623 32.38 -8.00 -0.49
CA LEU A 623 33.76 -7.70 -0.12
C LEU A 623 34.81 -8.47 -0.96
N ALA A 624 34.41 -9.53 -1.66
CA ALA A 624 35.32 -10.39 -2.42
C ALA A 624 36.12 -9.65 -3.51
N PHE A 625 35.63 -8.52 -3.99
CA PHE A 625 36.32 -7.70 -5.00
C PHE A 625 37.48 -6.86 -4.44
N LYS A 626 37.63 -6.78 -3.11
CA LYS A 626 38.60 -5.89 -2.44
C LYS A 626 39.72 -6.69 -1.79
N LEU A 627 40.94 -6.51 -2.30
CA LEU A 627 42.14 -7.28 -1.94
C LEU A 627 42.46 -7.20 -0.43
N GLU A 628 42.25 -6.04 0.17
CA GLU A 628 42.53 -5.75 1.58
C GLU A 628 41.69 -6.54 2.58
N TYR A 629 40.57 -7.14 2.14
CA TYR A 629 39.67 -7.88 3.03
C TYR A 629 39.84 -9.40 2.97
N LEU A 630 40.73 -9.93 2.12
CA LEU A 630 40.92 -11.38 1.98
C LEU A 630 41.25 -12.09 3.31
N ASP A 631 42.07 -11.49 4.17
CA ASP A 631 42.38 -12.05 5.51
C ASP A 631 41.09 -12.20 6.37
N VAL A 632 40.17 -11.24 6.31
CA VAL A 632 38.89 -11.30 7.03
C VAL A 632 37.96 -12.35 6.44
N LEU A 633 37.91 -12.46 5.10
CA LEU A 633 37.10 -13.50 4.45
C LEU A 633 37.63 -14.90 4.80
N ALA A 634 38.93 -15.07 4.98
CA ALA A 634 39.51 -16.34 5.43
C ALA A 634 39.05 -16.69 6.86
N GLU A 635 38.99 -15.72 7.78
CA GLU A 635 38.44 -15.94 9.12
C GLU A 635 36.98 -16.42 9.05
N TYR A 636 36.17 -15.81 8.17
CA TYR A 636 34.78 -16.21 7.94
C TYR A 636 34.65 -17.65 7.41
N PHE A 637 35.40 -18.02 6.37
CA PHE A 637 35.36 -19.39 5.83
C PHE A 637 35.83 -20.45 6.83
N ASN A 638 36.76 -20.10 7.72
CA ASN A 638 37.18 -20.98 8.81
C ASN A 638 36.09 -21.14 9.89
N ALA A 639 35.22 -20.15 10.06
CA ALA A 639 34.13 -20.16 11.03
C ALA A 639 32.87 -20.89 10.52
N LEU A 640 32.70 -21.00 9.21
CA LEU A 640 31.72 -21.89 8.59
C LEU A 640 32.17 -23.34 8.83
N ASP A 641 31.73 -23.90 9.96
CA ASP A 641 31.91 -25.32 10.28
C ASP A 641 31.54 -26.14 9.03
N ASN A 642 32.45 -27.00 8.56
CA ASN A 642 32.37 -27.74 7.29
C ASN A 642 31.29 -28.84 7.33
N GLN A 643 30.14 -28.56 7.93
CA GLN A 643 29.05 -29.49 8.08
C GLN A 643 28.48 -29.80 6.71
N LEU A 644 28.56 -31.08 6.33
CA LEU A 644 27.94 -31.57 5.12
C LEU A 644 26.41 -31.63 5.32
N PRO A 645 25.60 -31.24 4.32
CA PRO A 645 26.02 -30.76 2.99
C PRO A 645 26.43 -29.28 2.98
N ILE A 646 27.48 -28.98 2.22
CA ILE A 646 27.98 -27.62 2.04
C ILE A 646 27.09 -26.88 1.05
N HIS A 647 26.64 -25.68 1.44
CA HIS A 647 25.78 -24.85 0.60
C HIS A 647 26.52 -24.40 -0.68
N PRO A 648 25.91 -24.50 -1.89
CA PRO A 648 26.60 -24.22 -3.17
C PRO A 648 27.04 -22.77 -3.37
N PHE A 649 26.38 -21.82 -2.68
CA PHE A 649 26.58 -20.38 -2.87
C PHE A 649 28.06 -19.95 -2.93
N HIS A 650 28.85 -20.23 -1.89
CA HIS A 650 30.24 -19.79 -1.85
C HIS A 650 31.14 -20.56 -2.82
N VAL A 651 30.83 -21.83 -3.09
CA VAL A 651 31.60 -22.67 -4.03
C VAL A 651 31.51 -22.09 -5.44
N HIS A 652 30.28 -21.78 -5.89
CA HIS A 652 30.01 -21.36 -7.27
C HIS A 652 30.08 -19.85 -7.50
N ARG A 653 29.89 -19.02 -6.46
CA ARG A 653 29.90 -17.56 -6.59
C ARG A 653 31.14 -16.93 -5.96
N THR A 654 31.22 -16.93 -4.62
CA THR A 654 32.25 -16.17 -3.90
C THR A 654 33.68 -16.62 -4.21
N MET A 655 33.95 -17.93 -4.16
CA MET A 655 35.29 -18.45 -4.45
C MET A 655 35.69 -18.26 -5.91
N ALA A 656 34.74 -18.33 -6.85
CA ALA A 656 34.98 -18.02 -8.25
C ALA A 656 35.41 -16.55 -8.42
N VAL A 657 34.65 -15.62 -7.85
CA VAL A 657 34.96 -14.18 -7.87
C VAL A 657 36.32 -13.87 -7.26
N ILE A 658 36.65 -14.45 -6.09
CA ILE A 658 37.94 -14.21 -5.43
C ILE A 658 39.11 -14.70 -6.30
N ARG A 659 39.00 -15.92 -6.86
CA ARG A 659 40.06 -16.52 -7.69
C ARG A 659 40.26 -15.76 -9.00
N GLU A 660 39.18 -15.29 -9.62
CA GLU A 660 39.23 -14.52 -10.85
C GLU A 660 39.77 -13.09 -10.63
N THR A 661 39.20 -12.38 -9.65
CA THR A 661 39.53 -10.96 -9.40
C THR A 661 40.96 -10.78 -8.92
N HIS A 662 41.47 -11.70 -8.09
CA HIS A 662 42.79 -11.60 -7.47
C HIS A 662 43.80 -12.60 -8.04
N ALA A 663 43.56 -13.08 -9.26
CA ALA A 663 44.44 -14.03 -9.94
C ALA A 663 45.91 -13.56 -9.92
N ASP A 664 46.83 -14.49 -9.70
CA ASP A 664 48.28 -14.26 -9.66
C ASP A 664 48.79 -13.28 -8.59
N THR A 665 47.98 -12.97 -7.57
CA THR A 665 48.41 -12.14 -6.43
C THR A 665 49.00 -12.98 -5.28
N PRO A 666 50.00 -12.46 -4.54
CA PRO A 666 50.51 -13.13 -3.35
C PRO A 666 49.47 -13.17 -2.22
N GLU A 667 48.55 -12.21 -2.16
CA GLU A 667 47.45 -12.16 -1.20
C GLU A 667 46.46 -13.31 -1.44
N LEU A 668 46.11 -13.61 -2.69
CA LEU A 668 45.27 -14.78 -3.02
C LEU A 668 45.96 -16.09 -2.60
N ALA A 669 47.26 -16.22 -2.88
CA ALA A 669 48.01 -17.42 -2.49
C ALA A 669 48.01 -17.62 -0.97
N ARG A 670 48.17 -16.53 -0.20
CA ARG A 670 48.07 -16.56 1.26
C ARG A 670 46.66 -16.89 1.73
N PHE A 671 45.65 -16.27 1.13
CA PHE A 671 44.24 -16.55 1.43
C PHE A 671 43.92 -18.05 1.28
N LEU A 672 44.24 -18.65 0.13
CA LEU A 672 43.99 -20.07 -0.13
C LEU A 672 44.75 -21.01 0.84
N GLN A 673 45.92 -20.62 1.34
CA GLN A 673 46.67 -21.38 2.35
C GLN A 673 45.99 -21.37 3.73
N LEU A 674 45.23 -20.33 4.05
CA LEU A 674 44.52 -20.19 5.32
C LEU A 674 43.16 -20.92 5.33
N LEU A 675 42.67 -21.32 4.16
CA LEU A 675 41.37 -21.94 4.03
C LEU A 675 41.41 -23.46 4.31
N PRO A 676 40.40 -24.01 5.01
CA PRO A 676 40.25 -25.44 5.13
C PRO A 676 39.66 -26.04 3.85
N TYR A 677 39.74 -27.36 3.72
CA TYR A 677 38.91 -28.07 2.75
C TYR A 677 37.42 -27.85 3.06
N PRO A 678 36.54 -27.62 2.07
CA PRO A 678 36.81 -27.67 0.63
C PRO A 678 37.20 -26.34 -0.02
N TRP A 679 37.20 -25.23 0.72
CA TRP A 679 37.32 -23.90 0.14
C TRP A 679 38.67 -23.65 -0.55
N ASN A 680 39.73 -24.34 -0.09
CA ASN A 680 41.06 -24.29 -0.70
C ASN A 680 41.22 -25.16 -1.96
N ASP A 681 40.25 -26.03 -2.28
CA ASP A 681 40.30 -26.93 -3.43
C ASP A 681 39.61 -26.28 -4.65
N ALA A 682 40.34 -26.15 -5.76
CA ALA A 682 39.83 -25.56 -6.98
C ALA A 682 38.92 -26.50 -7.77
N GLU A 683 39.04 -27.81 -7.56
CA GLU A 683 38.28 -28.84 -8.27
C GLU A 683 37.01 -29.24 -7.51
N PHE A 684 36.88 -28.82 -6.24
CA PHE A 684 35.69 -29.10 -5.46
C PHE A 684 34.47 -28.41 -6.05
N THR A 685 33.42 -29.20 -6.25
CA THR A 685 32.14 -28.74 -6.78
C THR A 685 31.02 -29.49 -6.09
N VAL A 686 29.88 -28.83 -5.95
CA VAL A 686 28.63 -29.41 -5.44
C VAL A 686 27.53 -29.21 -6.49
N PRO A 687 26.48 -30.04 -6.52
CA PRO A 687 25.36 -29.84 -7.44
C PRO A 687 24.83 -28.41 -7.32
N ASN A 688 24.73 -27.72 -8.45
CA ASN A 688 24.09 -26.41 -8.51
C ASN A 688 22.57 -26.66 -8.47
N VAL A 689 21.94 -26.27 -7.39
CA VAL A 689 20.47 -26.13 -7.33
C VAL A 689 20.26 -24.66 -7.70
N GLY A 690 19.72 -24.39 -8.88
CA GLY A 690 19.51 -23.01 -9.31
C GLY A 690 18.59 -22.28 -8.31
N ASP A 691 18.72 -20.96 -8.20
CA ASP A 691 17.81 -20.13 -7.38
C ASP A 691 16.33 -20.24 -7.82
N TYR A 692 16.06 -20.93 -8.94
CA TYR A 692 14.76 -21.18 -9.55
C TYR A 692 14.33 -22.67 -9.50
N ASP A 693 15.09 -23.55 -8.86
CA ASP A 693 14.83 -25.00 -8.81
C ASP A 693 14.00 -25.46 -7.58
N GLU A 694 13.35 -24.53 -6.86
CA GLU A 694 12.29 -24.86 -5.89
C GLU A 694 10.90 -24.36 -6.32
#